data_AF-A0AA39PR78-F1
#
_entry.id   AF-A0AA39PR78-F1
#
_cell.length_a   1.000
_cell.length_b   1.000
_cell.length_c   1.000
_cell.angle_alpha   90.00
_cell.angle_beta   90.00
_cell.angle_gamma   90.00
#
_symmetry.space_group_name_H-M   'P 1'
#
loop_
_entity.id
_entity.type
_entity.pdbx_description
1 polymer ?
#
loop_
_entity_poly.entity_id
_entity_poly.type
_entity_poly.pdbx_seq_one_letter_code
_entity_poly.pdbx_strand_id
1 'polypeptide(L)'
;MTTPRKTKTTRSSFKVLKGNDIKAVAEYVASKDCRNIIVMLGAGVSTSAGIPDFRSPKTGLYANLARLNLPYPEAVFEINFFRQNPVPFYTLAQELYPGKYRPTLTHSFIRMLASKRLLQTCFTQNIDTLERRAGVPDYKIIEAHGSFASQRCIDCHASYDGLKMRENILNKDIAFCEKCRGLVKPDIVFFGESLPDKFIQAIPSVKMADLLLIIGTSLTVHPFASLAGLAEPLCPRVLVNLEKVGDLGRRPDDVLLLGKCDEVVKDLCRELGWEEELMNLWAETEIKEVETINAAPKAPATFRVLNGNDIQAIAEYMKSVDCRNVIVMLGAGASASAGIPDYRSPETDLYANLATLNLPYPEAIFELEYFRQNPLPFYTLAQAIYPGKYRPTLAHLFIRLLASRQLLHKCFTQNIDMLEQRAGVPNYKVVEARGSFTSQKCIDCYEPYDDVLMKAHIRNIEIAHCEKCGGLVKPGITFSDESPPDEFMRAIPSVGIADLLIIVGTSLTMPSFASLAESANPLCPRVLINLDKVGDLGERADDVLLLGKCDKVIRDLCKELGWEQELMTYWEETRTDEDTKPKENIIDNEAELQTKVDDLVSKIGTALALDQGQETLENEPRTENKDKPAREIEAMIVQGGKLPVGARPTPEDNPVSKVDVDPSLHSDLPADQSSSRRDDTP
;
A
#
# COMPACT_ATOMS: atom_id res chain seq x y z
N MET A 1 -48.82 -50.78 5.91
CA MET A 1 -47.73 -49.88 6.32
C MET A 1 -47.55 -48.85 5.23
N THR A 2 -47.94 -47.62 5.53
CA THR A 2 -47.96 -46.46 4.62
C THR A 2 -46.55 -45.94 4.37
N THR A 3 -46.15 -45.86 3.12
CA THR A 3 -44.98 -45.11 2.66
C THR A 3 -45.11 -43.64 3.06
N PRO A 4 -44.06 -42.99 3.62
CA PRO A 4 -44.15 -41.58 3.98
C PRO A 4 -44.21 -40.74 2.72
N ARG A 5 -45.29 -39.96 2.62
CA ARG A 5 -45.50 -38.91 1.62
C ARG A 5 -44.38 -37.88 1.83
N LYS A 6 -43.43 -37.79 0.89
CA LYS A 6 -42.51 -36.63 0.82
C LYS A 6 -43.37 -35.40 0.63
N THR A 7 -43.51 -34.61 1.67
CA THR A 7 -44.06 -33.26 1.62
C THR A 7 -43.21 -32.47 0.64
N LYS A 8 -43.79 -32.07 -0.49
CA LYS A 8 -43.26 -30.98 -1.32
C LYS A 8 -43.27 -29.73 -0.44
N THR A 9 -42.15 -29.42 0.19
CA THR A 9 -41.89 -28.08 0.69
C THR A 9 -41.89 -27.16 -0.52
N THR A 10 -42.99 -26.45 -0.70
CA THR A 10 -43.09 -25.31 -1.60
C THR A 10 -41.93 -24.37 -1.30
N ARG A 11 -41.15 -24.02 -2.33
CA ARG A 11 -40.14 -22.95 -2.31
C ARG A 11 -40.84 -21.67 -1.82
N SER A 12 -40.80 -21.43 -0.52
CA SER A 12 -41.21 -20.16 0.07
C SER A 12 -40.32 -19.09 -0.55
N SER A 13 -40.94 -18.11 -1.20
CA SER A 13 -40.30 -16.92 -1.74
C SER A 13 -39.70 -16.13 -0.58
N PHE A 14 -38.45 -16.39 -0.22
CA PHE A 14 -37.69 -15.51 0.66
C PHE A 14 -37.50 -14.18 -0.08
N LYS A 15 -38.16 -13.15 0.43
CA LYS A 15 -38.12 -11.78 -0.08
C LYS A 15 -37.46 -10.93 1.00
N VAL A 16 -36.35 -10.28 0.67
CA VAL A 16 -35.58 -9.44 1.60
C VAL A 16 -36.21 -8.05 1.71
N LEU A 17 -36.65 -7.48 0.60
CA LEU A 17 -37.28 -6.16 0.59
C LEU A 17 -38.78 -6.27 0.94
N LYS A 18 -39.28 -5.31 1.72
CA LYS A 18 -40.72 -5.23 2.06
C LYS A 18 -41.60 -4.87 0.85
N GLY A 19 -41.01 -4.32 -0.21
CA GLY A 19 -41.68 -3.86 -1.43
C GLY A 19 -40.68 -3.78 -2.59
N ASN A 20 -41.18 -3.53 -3.80
CA ASN A 20 -40.34 -3.34 -4.99
C ASN A 20 -40.44 -1.89 -5.47
N ASP A 21 -40.30 -0.96 -4.52
CA ASP A 21 -40.37 0.47 -4.73
C ASP A 21 -39.17 1.17 -4.05
N ILE A 22 -39.02 2.46 -4.34
CA ILE A 22 -37.90 3.26 -3.84
C ILE A 22 -37.87 3.34 -2.31
N LYS A 23 -39.05 3.32 -1.67
CA LYS A 23 -39.18 3.36 -0.21
C LYS A 23 -38.66 2.09 0.43
N ALA A 24 -39.00 0.92 -0.11
CA ALA A 24 -38.47 -0.35 0.38
C ALA A 24 -36.94 -0.44 0.23
N VAL A 25 -36.38 0.10 -0.86
CA VAL A 25 -34.93 0.21 -1.04
C VAL A 25 -34.31 1.13 0.01
N ALA A 26 -34.89 2.31 0.23
CA ALA A 26 -34.42 3.27 1.24
C ALA A 26 -34.46 2.66 2.67
N GLU A 27 -35.55 2.00 3.04
CA GLU A 27 -35.68 1.30 4.33
C GLU A 27 -34.59 0.22 4.49
N TYR A 28 -34.29 -0.53 3.43
CA TYR A 28 -33.25 -1.56 3.47
C TYR A 28 -31.84 -0.97 3.58
N VAL A 29 -31.53 0.09 2.82
CA VAL A 29 -30.26 0.82 2.91
C VAL A 29 -30.04 1.41 4.30
N ALA A 30 -31.10 1.90 4.96
CA ALA A 30 -31.02 2.42 6.31
C ALA A 30 -30.93 1.33 7.40
N SER A 31 -31.33 0.09 7.09
CA SER A 31 -31.34 -1.04 8.02
C SER A 31 -29.93 -1.48 8.43
N LYS A 32 -29.79 -2.39 9.41
CA LYS A 32 -28.49 -2.97 9.79
C LYS A 32 -27.98 -4.03 8.83
N ASP A 33 -28.85 -4.53 7.95
CA ASP A 33 -28.58 -5.66 7.06
C ASP A 33 -27.97 -5.22 5.72
N CYS A 34 -27.86 -3.91 5.47
CA CYS A 34 -27.22 -3.35 4.29
C CYS A 34 -25.97 -2.56 4.69
N ARG A 35 -24.80 -3.19 4.62
CA ARG A 35 -23.49 -2.58 4.94
C ARG A 35 -22.48 -2.70 3.81
N ASN A 36 -22.79 -3.51 2.81
CA ASN A 36 -21.93 -3.81 1.68
C ASN A 36 -22.68 -3.53 0.36
N ILE A 37 -22.68 -2.27 -0.07
CA ILE A 37 -23.27 -1.85 -1.36
C ILE A 37 -22.20 -1.91 -2.44
N ILE A 38 -22.50 -2.68 -3.49
CA ILE A 38 -21.73 -2.66 -4.73
C ILE A 38 -22.49 -1.86 -5.78
N VAL A 39 -21.77 -0.98 -6.47
CA VAL A 39 -22.32 -0.11 -7.50
C VAL A 39 -21.73 -0.49 -8.85
N MET A 40 -22.58 -0.57 -9.86
CA MET A 40 -22.21 -0.73 -11.26
C MET A 40 -22.68 0.50 -12.05
N LEU A 41 -21.74 1.26 -12.59
CA LEU A 41 -21.99 2.48 -13.36
C LEU A 41 -21.73 2.27 -14.85
N GLY A 42 -22.53 2.95 -15.68
CA GLY A 42 -22.27 3.12 -17.11
C GLY A 42 -22.50 4.56 -17.57
N ALA A 43 -22.41 4.77 -18.88
CA ALA A 43 -22.36 6.11 -19.46
C ALA A 43 -23.60 6.98 -19.17
N GLY A 44 -24.75 6.36 -18.89
CA GLY A 44 -26.00 7.06 -18.55
C GLY A 44 -25.85 8.00 -17.35
N VAL A 45 -24.95 7.70 -16.41
CA VAL A 45 -24.72 8.53 -15.22
C VAL A 45 -23.98 9.85 -15.51
N SER A 46 -23.33 9.94 -16.66
CA SER A 46 -22.54 11.12 -17.09
C SER A 46 -23.28 11.98 -18.12
N THR A 47 -24.46 11.56 -18.59
CA THR A 47 -25.22 12.28 -19.63
C THR A 47 -25.65 13.68 -19.22
N SER A 48 -26.04 13.88 -17.96
CA SER A 48 -26.39 15.20 -17.42
C SER A 48 -25.18 16.11 -17.18
N ALA A 49 -23.96 15.57 -17.17
CA ALA A 49 -22.73 16.36 -17.18
C ALA A 49 -22.41 16.94 -18.57
N GLY A 50 -23.16 16.55 -19.60
CA GLY A 50 -22.90 16.93 -20.99
C GLY A 50 -21.97 15.97 -21.74
N ILE A 51 -21.60 14.83 -21.13
CA ILE A 51 -20.85 13.78 -21.81
C ILE A 51 -21.86 12.90 -22.55
N PRO A 52 -21.82 12.83 -23.90
CA PRO A 52 -22.71 11.94 -24.64
C PRO A 52 -22.42 10.49 -24.27
N ASP A 53 -23.45 9.67 -24.14
CA ASP A 53 -23.25 8.23 -24.07
C ASP A 53 -22.71 7.69 -25.40
N PHE A 54 -22.40 6.40 -25.48
CA PHE A 54 -21.87 5.85 -26.74
C PHE A 54 -22.97 5.65 -27.80
N ARG A 55 -24.18 5.26 -27.39
CA ARG A 55 -25.16 4.56 -28.26
C ARG A 55 -26.48 5.30 -28.49
N SER A 56 -26.75 6.41 -27.80
CA SER A 56 -28.02 7.11 -27.96
C SER A 56 -28.24 7.56 -29.40
N PRO A 57 -29.42 7.30 -29.99
CA PRO A 57 -29.73 7.78 -31.33
C PRO A 57 -29.60 9.31 -31.40
N LYS A 58 -28.79 9.81 -32.34
CA LYS A 58 -28.51 11.25 -32.62
C LYS A 58 -27.59 11.99 -31.65
N THR A 59 -27.59 11.67 -30.36
CA THR A 59 -26.75 12.36 -29.36
C THR A 59 -25.52 11.58 -28.92
N GLY A 60 -25.52 10.26 -29.12
CA GLY A 60 -24.41 9.39 -28.71
C GLY A 60 -23.13 9.67 -29.50
N LEU A 61 -21.98 9.36 -28.90
CA LEU A 61 -20.67 9.59 -29.46
C LEU A 61 -20.56 9.00 -30.88
N TYR A 62 -21.01 7.77 -31.08
CA TYR A 62 -20.95 7.08 -32.37
C TYR A 62 -21.71 7.79 -33.51
N ALA A 63 -22.81 8.48 -33.20
CA ALA A 63 -23.55 9.25 -34.19
C ALA A 63 -22.74 10.47 -34.71
N ASN A 64 -21.79 10.97 -33.91
CA ASN A 64 -20.98 12.15 -34.20
C ASN A 64 -19.58 11.80 -34.76
N LEU A 65 -19.22 10.52 -34.89
CA LEU A 65 -17.91 10.09 -35.40
C LEU A 65 -17.82 10.03 -36.94
N ALA A 66 -18.91 10.29 -37.67
CA ALA A 66 -18.94 10.23 -39.14
C ALA A 66 -17.82 11.07 -39.81
N ARG A 67 -17.40 12.17 -39.17
CA ARG A 67 -16.30 13.04 -39.62
C ARG A 67 -14.90 12.39 -39.59
N LEU A 68 -14.73 11.32 -38.82
CA LEU A 68 -13.44 10.64 -38.65
C LEU A 68 -13.18 9.55 -39.71
N ASN A 69 -14.10 9.39 -40.68
CA ASN A 69 -14.00 8.44 -41.79
C ASN A 69 -13.64 7.00 -41.33
N LEU A 70 -14.30 6.55 -40.27
CA LEU A 70 -14.11 5.22 -39.70
C LEU A 70 -14.92 4.18 -40.50
N PRO A 71 -14.45 2.91 -40.59
CA PRO A 71 -15.21 1.84 -41.24
C PRO A 71 -16.54 1.58 -40.52
N TYR A 72 -16.55 1.73 -39.20
CA TYR A 72 -17.71 1.75 -38.32
C TYR A 72 -17.32 2.47 -37.01
N PRO A 73 -18.28 3.01 -36.24
CA PRO A 73 -17.98 3.90 -35.12
C PRO A 73 -17.10 3.28 -34.01
N GLU A 74 -17.26 2.00 -33.73
CA GLU A 74 -16.52 1.27 -32.70
C GLU A 74 -15.03 1.12 -33.02
N ALA A 75 -14.64 1.21 -34.29
CA ALA A 75 -13.25 1.02 -34.75
C ALA A 75 -12.26 1.97 -34.06
N VAL A 76 -12.69 3.17 -33.65
CA VAL A 76 -11.82 4.13 -32.93
C VAL A 76 -11.30 3.57 -31.59
N PHE A 77 -12.01 2.60 -31.00
CA PHE A 77 -11.64 1.92 -29.76
C PHE A 77 -11.23 0.46 -30.01
N GLU A 78 -10.86 0.07 -31.23
CA GLU A 78 -10.30 -1.27 -31.50
C GLU A 78 -8.78 -1.23 -31.53
N ILE A 79 -8.12 -2.15 -30.81
CA ILE A 79 -6.65 -2.14 -30.71
C ILE A 79 -5.98 -2.39 -32.06
N ASN A 80 -6.57 -3.26 -32.90
CA ASN A 80 -6.04 -3.55 -34.23
C ASN A 80 -6.17 -2.35 -35.18
N PHE A 81 -7.27 -1.61 -35.10
CA PHE A 81 -7.44 -0.37 -35.85
C PHE A 81 -6.47 0.71 -35.34
N PHE A 82 -6.32 0.86 -34.02
CA PHE A 82 -5.36 1.82 -33.43
C PHE A 82 -3.92 1.56 -33.87
N ARG A 83 -3.51 0.28 -33.95
CA ARG A 83 -2.20 -0.12 -34.48
C ARG A 83 -1.98 0.31 -35.93
N GLN A 84 -3.03 0.29 -36.76
CA GLN A 84 -2.97 0.67 -38.17
C GLN A 84 -3.10 2.18 -38.37
N ASN A 85 -3.99 2.82 -37.62
CA ASN A 85 -4.30 4.24 -37.73
C ASN A 85 -4.71 4.83 -36.36
N PRO A 86 -3.75 5.38 -35.59
CA PRO A 86 -4.03 5.96 -34.27
C PRO A 86 -4.64 7.37 -34.32
N VAL A 87 -4.63 8.04 -35.49
CA VAL A 87 -5.03 9.45 -35.64
C VAL A 87 -6.48 9.71 -35.20
N PRO A 88 -7.48 8.88 -35.57
CA PRO A 88 -8.86 9.11 -35.14
C PRO A 88 -9.03 9.09 -33.62
N PHE A 89 -8.32 8.19 -32.93
CA PHE A 89 -8.36 8.14 -31.47
C PHE A 89 -7.75 9.39 -30.86
N TYR A 90 -6.56 9.83 -31.29
CA TYR A 90 -5.94 11.05 -30.76
C TYR A 90 -6.76 12.31 -31.02
N THR A 91 -7.44 12.36 -32.17
CA THR A 91 -8.39 13.43 -32.49
C THR A 91 -9.56 13.45 -31.52
N LEU A 92 -10.09 12.28 -31.16
CA LEU A 92 -11.20 12.12 -30.24
C LEU A 92 -10.78 12.28 -28.77
N ALA A 93 -9.59 11.81 -28.39
CA ALA A 93 -9.07 11.84 -27.03
C ALA A 93 -8.99 13.27 -26.48
N GLN A 94 -8.69 14.26 -27.32
CA GLN A 94 -8.70 15.67 -26.96
C GLN A 94 -10.09 16.14 -26.48
N GLU A 95 -11.16 15.64 -27.12
CA GLU A 95 -12.54 16.00 -26.79
C GLU A 95 -12.96 15.35 -25.46
N LEU A 96 -12.54 14.10 -25.24
CA LEU A 96 -12.84 13.29 -24.06
C LEU A 96 -11.94 13.57 -22.84
N TYR A 97 -10.84 14.32 -23.01
CA TYR A 97 -9.84 14.50 -21.96
C TYR A 97 -10.46 15.07 -20.66
N PRO A 98 -10.13 14.50 -19.47
CA PRO A 98 -10.72 14.92 -18.20
C PRO A 98 -10.54 16.41 -17.86
N GLY A 99 -11.48 16.95 -17.07
CA GLY A 99 -11.41 18.30 -16.49
C GLY A 99 -12.45 19.29 -17.02
N LYS A 100 -13.17 18.97 -18.11
CA LYS A 100 -14.19 19.85 -18.69
C LYS A 100 -15.57 19.70 -18.04
N TYR A 101 -15.89 18.50 -17.56
CA TYR A 101 -17.25 18.14 -17.16
C TYR A 101 -17.38 18.01 -15.66
N ARG A 102 -18.38 18.67 -15.07
CA ARG A 102 -18.73 18.57 -13.65
C ARG A 102 -19.33 17.19 -13.35
N PRO A 103 -18.94 16.52 -12.25
CA PRO A 103 -19.63 15.34 -11.79
C PRO A 103 -21.13 15.58 -11.60
N THR A 104 -21.94 14.56 -11.91
CA THR A 104 -23.40 14.61 -11.76
C THR A 104 -23.82 14.36 -10.31
N LEU A 105 -25.09 14.61 -10.01
CA LEU A 105 -25.66 14.34 -8.69
C LEU A 105 -25.49 12.86 -8.32
N THR A 106 -25.63 11.97 -9.30
CA THR A 106 -25.37 10.52 -9.16
C THR A 106 -23.95 10.23 -8.67
N HIS A 107 -22.93 10.91 -9.19
CA HIS A 107 -21.54 10.71 -8.74
C HIS A 107 -21.35 11.16 -7.29
N SER A 108 -21.95 12.30 -6.91
CA SER A 108 -21.95 12.78 -5.52
C SER A 108 -22.67 11.83 -4.56
N PHE A 109 -23.71 11.13 -5.03
CA PHE A 109 -24.34 10.06 -4.25
C PHE A 109 -23.39 8.88 -4.03
N ILE A 110 -22.58 8.48 -5.01
CA ILE A 110 -21.58 7.43 -4.81
C ILE A 110 -20.53 7.87 -3.78
N ARG A 111 -20.09 9.14 -3.82
CA ARG A 111 -19.23 9.72 -2.78
C ARG A 111 -19.91 9.65 -1.41
N MET A 112 -21.18 10.01 -1.33
CA MET A 112 -21.94 9.93 -0.09
C MET A 112 -22.01 8.50 0.47
N LEU A 113 -22.27 7.49 -0.38
CA LEU A 113 -22.25 6.09 0.03
C LEU A 113 -20.88 5.69 0.61
N ALA A 114 -19.78 6.20 0.04
CA ALA A 114 -18.44 6.00 0.58
C ALA A 114 -18.25 6.69 1.94
N SER A 115 -18.63 7.96 2.05
CA SER A 115 -18.56 8.75 3.30
C SER A 115 -19.39 8.12 4.43
N LYS A 116 -20.54 7.52 4.09
CA LYS A 116 -21.42 6.79 5.03
C LYS A 116 -20.98 5.34 5.28
N ARG A 117 -19.85 4.90 4.69
CA ARG A 117 -19.27 3.55 4.82
C ARG A 117 -20.19 2.42 4.33
N LEU A 118 -21.08 2.72 3.40
CA LEU A 118 -21.96 1.73 2.77
C LEU A 118 -21.39 1.21 1.46
N LEU A 119 -20.58 2.02 0.76
CA LEU A 119 -19.94 1.61 -0.49
C LEU A 119 -18.80 0.63 -0.25
N GLN A 120 -18.88 -0.57 -0.84
CA GLN A 120 -17.76 -1.50 -0.87
C GLN A 120 -16.89 -1.31 -2.11
N THR A 121 -17.50 -1.34 -3.30
CA THR A 121 -16.83 -1.13 -4.59
C THR A 121 -17.78 -0.45 -5.58
N CYS A 122 -17.23 0.49 -6.34
CA CYS A 122 -17.85 1.13 -7.48
C CYS A 122 -17.17 0.62 -8.75
N PHE A 123 -17.81 -0.31 -9.44
CA PHE A 123 -17.42 -0.74 -10.77
C PHE A 123 -17.96 0.27 -11.79
N THR A 124 -17.10 0.81 -12.64
CA THR A 124 -17.52 1.73 -13.69
C THR A 124 -17.03 1.28 -15.06
N GLN A 125 -17.91 1.42 -16.06
CA GLN A 125 -17.58 1.27 -17.48
C GLN A 125 -17.04 2.58 -18.09
N ASN A 126 -17.18 3.68 -17.35
CA ASN A 126 -16.84 5.01 -17.84
C ASN A 126 -15.34 5.24 -17.75
N ILE A 127 -14.85 6.08 -18.67
CA ILE A 127 -13.45 6.48 -18.78
C ILE A 127 -13.26 7.97 -18.44
N ASP A 128 -14.34 8.65 -18.06
CA ASP A 128 -14.41 10.11 -17.89
C ASP A 128 -13.84 10.61 -16.55
N THR A 129 -13.55 9.70 -15.62
CA THR A 129 -12.99 9.95 -14.27
C THR A 129 -13.88 10.79 -13.34
N LEU A 130 -15.17 10.94 -13.65
CA LEU A 130 -16.09 11.76 -12.86
C LEU A 130 -16.33 11.20 -11.45
N GLU A 131 -16.16 9.90 -11.22
CA GLU A 131 -16.23 9.28 -9.90
C GLU A 131 -15.12 9.82 -8.98
N ARG A 132 -13.88 9.83 -9.48
CA ARG A 132 -12.71 10.40 -8.77
C ARG A 132 -12.92 11.88 -8.53
N ARG A 133 -13.37 12.60 -9.57
CA ARG A 133 -13.60 14.04 -9.50
C ARG A 133 -14.73 14.42 -8.53
N ALA A 134 -15.73 13.55 -8.34
CA ALA A 134 -16.75 13.74 -7.32
C ALA A 134 -16.19 13.61 -5.91
N GLY A 135 -15.05 12.93 -5.74
CA GLY A 135 -14.41 12.61 -4.46
C GLY A 135 -14.72 11.19 -3.96
N VAL A 136 -15.13 10.27 -4.85
CA VAL A 136 -15.17 8.84 -4.51
C VAL A 136 -13.73 8.36 -4.30
N PRO A 137 -13.40 7.69 -3.19
CA PRO A 137 -12.02 7.28 -2.95
C PRO A 137 -11.50 6.32 -4.03
N ASP A 138 -10.29 6.59 -4.53
CA ASP A 138 -9.67 5.86 -5.65
C ASP A 138 -9.68 4.33 -5.50
N TYR A 139 -9.45 3.84 -4.29
CA TYR A 139 -9.40 2.40 -3.98
C TYR A 139 -10.78 1.73 -3.98
N LYS A 140 -11.87 2.51 -3.95
CA LYS A 140 -13.24 2.02 -4.11
C LYS A 140 -13.63 1.92 -5.58
N ILE A 141 -12.90 2.57 -6.49
CA ILE A 141 -13.24 2.65 -7.91
C ILE A 141 -12.51 1.54 -8.67
N ILE A 142 -13.27 0.76 -9.42
CA ILE A 142 -12.77 -0.23 -10.36
C ILE A 142 -13.19 0.19 -11.77
N GLU A 143 -12.26 0.82 -12.49
CA GLU A 143 -12.41 1.27 -13.87
C GLU A 143 -12.27 0.06 -14.81
N ALA A 144 -13.39 -0.60 -15.12
CA ALA A 144 -13.40 -1.83 -15.90
C ALA A 144 -12.86 -1.64 -17.33
N HIS A 145 -13.08 -0.45 -17.89
CA HIS A 145 -12.56 -0.06 -19.19
C HIS A 145 -11.36 0.91 -19.08
N GLY A 146 -10.74 0.97 -17.90
CA GLY A 146 -9.60 1.84 -17.66
C GLY A 146 -9.95 3.33 -17.67
N SER A 147 -8.95 4.20 -17.80
CA SER A 147 -9.16 5.66 -17.75
C SER A 147 -7.99 6.45 -18.34
N PHE A 148 -8.15 7.77 -18.39
CA PHE A 148 -7.07 8.71 -18.73
C PHE A 148 -6.08 8.96 -17.59
N ALA A 149 -6.18 8.24 -16.46
CA ALA A 149 -5.33 8.49 -15.29
C ALA A 149 -3.87 8.04 -15.47
N SER A 150 -3.62 7.04 -16.32
CA SER A 150 -2.29 6.55 -16.65
C SER A 150 -2.19 6.17 -18.13
N GLN A 151 -0.97 5.93 -18.63
CA GLN A 151 -0.69 5.66 -20.04
C GLN A 151 0.51 4.73 -20.19
N ARG A 152 0.45 3.84 -21.18
CA ARG A 152 1.49 2.83 -21.45
C ARG A 152 1.66 2.58 -22.94
N CYS A 153 2.84 2.08 -23.28
CA CYS A 153 3.11 1.51 -24.60
C CYS A 153 2.24 0.27 -24.84
N ILE A 154 1.65 0.16 -26.03
CA ILE A 154 0.82 -1.01 -26.39
C ILE A 154 1.63 -2.27 -26.70
N ASP A 155 2.95 -2.13 -26.87
CA ASP A 155 3.85 -3.23 -27.25
C ASP A 155 4.67 -3.74 -26.08
N CYS A 156 5.39 -2.85 -25.37
CA CYS A 156 6.24 -3.25 -24.24
C CYS A 156 5.66 -2.94 -22.86
N HIS A 157 4.44 -2.38 -22.80
CA HIS A 157 3.74 -2.02 -21.56
C HIS A 157 4.47 -1.04 -20.63
N ALA A 158 5.58 -0.43 -21.07
CA ALA A 158 6.28 0.59 -20.32
C ALA A 158 5.36 1.79 -20.07
N SER A 159 5.37 2.31 -18.84
CA SER A 159 4.70 3.55 -18.49
C SER A 159 5.19 4.71 -19.33
N TYR A 160 4.30 5.67 -19.58
CA TYR A 160 4.60 6.88 -20.30
C TYR A 160 4.27 8.10 -19.44
N ASP A 161 5.06 9.16 -19.60
CA ASP A 161 4.90 10.39 -18.83
C ASP A 161 3.53 11.05 -19.11
N GLY A 162 2.82 11.41 -18.04
CA GLY A 162 1.47 11.97 -18.16
C GLY A 162 1.41 13.39 -18.66
N LEU A 163 2.45 14.21 -18.41
CA LEU A 163 2.51 15.57 -18.93
C LEU A 163 2.76 15.55 -20.45
N LYS A 164 3.68 14.68 -20.91
CA LYS A 164 3.91 14.43 -22.34
C LYS A 164 2.67 13.87 -23.02
N MET A 165 1.98 12.92 -22.39
CA MET A 165 0.74 12.37 -22.95
C MET A 165 -0.34 13.44 -23.07
N ARG A 166 -0.50 14.28 -22.05
CA ARG A 166 -1.43 15.41 -22.07
C ARG A 166 -1.11 16.35 -23.22
N GLU A 167 0.15 16.74 -23.38
CA GLU A 167 0.60 17.62 -24.46
C GLU A 167 0.28 17.00 -25.83
N ASN A 168 0.65 15.74 -26.04
CA ASN A 168 0.35 15.00 -27.26
C ASN A 168 -1.15 14.95 -27.57
N ILE A 169 -2.00 14.64 -26.57
CA ILE A 169 -3.45 14.61 -26.76
C ILE A 169 -4.00 16.00 -27.08
N LEU A 170 -3.52 17.05 -26.41
CA LEU A 170 -3.98 18.42 -26.64
C LEU A 170 -3.61 18.92 -28.03
N ASN A 171 -2.42 18.56 -28.52
CA ASN A 171 -1.92 18.90 -29.85
C ASN A 171 -2.39 17.93 -30.95
N LYS A 172 -3.03 16.81 -30.58
CA LYS A 172 -3.39 15.68 -31.47
C LYS A 172 -2.18 14.97 -32.08
N ASP A 173 -1.04 15.04 -31.41
CA ASP A 173 0.18 14.33 -31.78
C ASP A 173 0.15 12.88 -31.30
N ILE A 174 0.72 11.98 -32.09
CA ILE A 174 0.82 10.55 -31.74
C ILE A 174 1.99 10.36 -30.78
N ALA A 175 1.73 9.74 -29.63
CA ALA A 175 2.78 9.43 -28.67
C ALA A 175 3.49 8.10 -29.01
N PHE A 176 4.82 8.12 -28.92
CA PHE A 176 5.67 6.94 -29.16
C PHE A 176 6.49 6.62 -27.92
N CYS A 177 6.67 5.31 -27.67
CA CYS A 177 7.40 4.80 -26.53
C CYS A 177 8.89 5.13 -26.63
N GLU A 178 9.47 5.60 -25.53
CA GLU A 178 10.90 5.95 -25.46
C GLU A 178 11.79 4.70 -25.53
N LYS A 179 11.29 3.53 -25.12
CA LYS A 179 12.05 2.27 -25.09
C LYS A 179 12.03 1.49 -26.40
N CYS A 180 10.85 1.32 -27.00
CA CYS A 180 10.67 0.44 -28.15
C CYS A 180 10.10 1.16 -29.39
N ARG A 181 9.83 2.46 -29.31
CA ARG A 181 9.19 3.26 -30.37
C ARG A 181 7.78 2.80 -30.78
N GLY A 182 7.19 1.85 -30.06
CA GLY A 182 5.79 1.46 -30.20
C GLY A 182 4.81 2.57 -29.86
N LEU A 183 3.55 2.41 -30.28
CA LEU A 183 2.49 3.40 -29.99
C LEU A 183 2.17 3.42 -28.48
N VAL A 184 1.86 4.59 -27.96
CA VAL A 184 1.42 4.76 -26.58
C VAL A 184 -0.04 5.20 -26.60
N LYS A 185 -0.83 4.78 -25.61
CA LYS A 185 -2.16 5.34 -25.36
C LYS A 185 -2.42 5.47 -23.86
N PRO A 186 -3.40 6.28 -23.45
CA PRO A 186 -3.98 6.16 -22.12
C PRO A 186 -4.40 4.72 -21.83
N ASP A 187 -4.39 4.33 -20.56
CA ASP A 187 -4.79 3.01 -20.07
C ASP A 187 -6.32 2.84 -20.12
N ILE A 188 -6.93 3.18 -21.26
CA ILE A 188 -8.29 2.86 -21.64
C ILE A 188 -8.27 1.52 -22.36
N VAL A 189 -9.17 0.62 -21.98
CA VAL A 189 -9.29 -0.71 -22.59
C VAL A 189 -9.99 -0.59 -23.93
N PHE A 190 -9.29 -1.00 -24.99
CA PHE A 190 -9.85 -1.08 -26.34
C PHE A 190 -10.45 -2.47 -26.57
N PHE A 191 -11.39 -2.58 -27.52
CA PHE A 191 -11.85 -3.86 -28.02
C PHE A 191 -10.66 -4.67 -28.55
N GLY A 192 -10.55 -5.91 -28.08
CA GLY A 192 -9.41 -6.79 -28.34
C GLY A 192 -8.34 -6.79 -27.24
N GLU A 193 -8.42 -5.91 -26.25
CA GLU A 193 -7.54 -5.93 -25.07
C GLU A 193 -8.17 -6.66 -23.88
N SER A 194 -7.32 -7.19 -22.99
CA SER A 194 -7.74 -7.71 -21.69
C SER A 194 -8.22 -6.59 -20.77
N LEU A 195 -9.24 -6.87 -19.96
CA LEU A 195 -9.63 -5.95 -18.88
C LEU A 195 -8.52 -5.88 -17.82
N PRO A 196 -8.48 -4.80 -17.00
CA PRO A 196 -7.43 -4.63 -16.01
C PRO A 196 -7.50 -5.72 -14.93
N ASP A 197 -6.34 -6.16 -14.43
CA ASP A 197 -6.27 -7.18 -13.37
C ASP A 197 -7.09 -6.78 -12.13
N LYS A 198 -7.12 -5.48 -11.80
CA LYS A 198 -7.94 -4.93 -10.71
C LYS A 198 -9.42 -5.26 -10.89
N PHE A 199 -9.92 -5.24 -12.12
CA PHE A 199 -11.31 -5.63 -12.41
C PHE A 199 -11.53 -7.10 -12.10
N ILE A 200 -10.67 -7.98 -12.62
CA ILE A 200 -10.76 -9.44 -12.44
C ILE A 200 -10.69 -9.80 -10.94
N GLN A 201 -9.76 -9.20 -10.22
CA GLN A 201 -9.57 -9.43 -8.78
C GLN A 201 -10.73 -8.93 -7.93
N ALA A 202 -11.48 -7.92 -8.40
CA ALA A 202 -12.62 -7.38 -7.68
C ALA A 202 -13.92 -8.18 -7.92
N ILE A 203 -14.03 -8.97 -8.99
CA ILE A 203 -15.22 -9.76 -9.32
C ILE A 203 -15.78 -10.56 -8.12
N PRO A 204 -14.97 -11.26 -7.30
CA PRO A 204 -15.50 -12.01 -6.16
C PRO A 204 -16.25 -11.16 -5.13
N SER A 205 -15.97 -9.85 -5.02
CA SER A 205 -16.66 -8.99 -4.05
C SER A 205 -18.15 -8.88 -4.34
N VAL A 206 -18.57 -9.03 -5.60
CA VAL A 206 -19.99 -8.98 -6.02
C VAL A 206 -20.85 -10.01 -5.28
N LYS A 207 -20.28 -11.17 -4.94
CA LYS A 207 -20.99 -12.22 -4.18
C LYS A 207 -21.21 -11.86 -2.72
N MET A 208 -20.46 -10.91 -2.19
CA MET A 208 -20.57 -10.45 -0.81
C MET A 208 -21.54 -9.26 -0.66
N ALA A 209 -22.11 -8.75 -1.76
CA ALA A 209 -23.00 -7.59 -1.73
C ALA A 209 -24.26 -7.88 -0.90
N ASP A 210 -24.57 -6.96 0.01
CA ASP A 210 -25.89 -6.89 0.63
C ASP A 210 -26.89 -6.24 -0.33
N LEU A 211 -26.41 -5.34 -1.19
CA LEU A 211 -27.20 -4.63 -2.20
C LEU A 211 -26.35 -4.38 -3.45
N LEU A 212 -26.90 -4.69 -4.63
CA LEU A 212 -26.30 -4.33 -5.91
C LEU A 212 -27.09 -3.18 -6.56
N LEU A 213 -26.46 -2.01 -6.69
CA LEU A 213 -27.00 -0.85 -7.41
C LEU A 213 -26.43 -0.82 -8.84
N ILE A 214 -27.31 -0.81 -9.83
CA ILE A 214 -26.95 -0.79 -11.25
C ILE A 214 -27.53 0.49 -11.85
N ILE A 215 -26.66 1.42 -12.27
CA ILE A 215 -27.07 2.78 -12.59
C ILE A 215 -26.55 3.18 -13.97
N GLY A 216 -27.45 3.61 -14.85
CA GLY A 216 -27.10 4.23 -16.13
C GLY A 216 -26.31 3.34 -17.09
N THR A 217 -26.55 2.04 -17.13
CA THR A 217 -25.88 1.11 -18.06
C THR A 217 -26.88 0.30 -18.88
N SER A 218 -26.47 -0.05 -20.12
CA SER A 218 -27.22 -0.93 -21.01
C SER A 218 -26.99 -2.43 -20.72
N LEU A 219 -25.97 -2.77 -19.93
CA LEU A 219 -25.53 -4.14 -19.66
C LEU A 219 -25.32 -5.00 -20.94
N THR A 220 -24.80 -4.41 -22.02
CA THR A 220 -24.53 -5.14 -23.28
C THR A 220 -23.07 -5.53 -23.48
N VAL A 221 -22.14 -4.91 -22.73
CA VAL A 221 -20.69 -5.14 -22.87
C VAL A 221 -20.23 -6.16 -21.84
N HIS A 222 -19.75 -7.31 -22.32
CA HIS A 222 -19.14 -8.35 -21.48
C HIS A 222 -17.63 -8.11 -21.33
N PRO A 223 -17.03 -8.54 -20.20
CA PRO A 223 -17.61 -9.30 -19.09
C PRO A 223 -18.36 -8.46 -18.04
N PHE A 224 -18.34 -7.12 -18.14
CA PHE A 224 -18.96 -6.23 -17.14
C PHE A 224 -20.44 -6.53 -16.89
N ALA A 225 -21.21 -6.75 -17.96
CA ALA A 225 -22.64 -7.09 -17.87
C ALA A 225 -22.91 -8.35 -17.03
N SER A 226 -21.96 -9.30 -17.00
CA SER A 226 -22.10 -10.55 -16.27
C SER A 226 -22.03 -10.36 -14.74
N LEU A 227 -21.46 -9.25 -14.25
CA LEU A 227 -21.38 -8.99 -12.80
C LEU A 227 -22.76 -8.97 -12.14
N ALA A 228 -23.77 -8.41 -12.82
CA ALA A 228 -25.14 -8.37 -12.31
C ALA A 228 -25.75 -9.77 -12.06
N GLY A 229 -25.26 -10.79 -12.78
CA GLY A 229 -25.65 -12.18 -12.59
C GLY A 229 -24.94 -12.88 -11.42
N LEU A 230 -23.79 -12.36 -10.97
CA LEU A 230 -22.98 -12.96 -9.90
C LEU A 230 -23.49 -12.64 -8.50
N ALA A 231 -24.34 -11.61 -8.34
CA ALA A 231 -24.98 -11.32 -7.07
C ALA A 231 -25.80 -12.53 -6.58
N GLU A 232 -25.64 -12.87 -5.30
CA GLU A 232 -26.32 -14.00 -4.66
C GLU A 232 -27.85 -13.91 -4.80
N PRO A 233 -28.60 -15.03 -4.83
CA PRO A 233 -30.03 -15.01 -5.08
C PRO A 233 -30.87 -14.17 -4.11
N LEU A 234 -30.38 -13.97 -2.88
CA LEU A 234 -31.04 -13.16 -1.85
C LEU A 234 -30.56 -11.70 -1.82
N CYS A 235 -29.49 -11.35 -2.54
CA CYS A 235 -29.02 -9.97 -2.66
C CYS A 235 -30.01 -9.19 -3.54
N PRO A 236 -30.69 -8.15 -3.03
CA PRO A 236 -31.53 -7.29 -3.85
C PRO A 236 -30.71 -6.58 -4.94
N ARG A 237 -31.30 -6.44 -6.12
CA ARG A 237 -30.68 -5.72 -7.24
C ARG A 237 -31.57 -4.56 -7.63
N VAL A 238 -31.02 -3.36 -7.64
CA VAL A 238 -31.78 -2.14 -7.96
C VAL A 238 -31.24 -1.55 -9.25
N LEU A 239 -32.09 -1.46 -10.26
CA LEU A 239 -31.81 -0.76 -11.50
C LEU A 239 -32.29 0.68 -11.42
N VAL A 240 -31.40 1.64 -11.63
CA VAL A 240 -31.73 3.05 -11.88
C VAL A 240 -31.32 3.37 -13.32
N ASN A 241 -32.30 3.43 -14.22
CA ASN A 241 -32.01 3.62 -15.64
C ASN A 241 -33.25 4.14 -16.40
N LEU A 242 -33.07 4.66 -17.62
CA LEU A 242 -34.22 5.06 -18.44
C LEU A 242 -35.05 3.84 -18.90
N GLU A 243 -34.37 2.72 -19.14
CA GLU A 243 -34.98 1.52 -19.71
C GLU A 243 -34.61 0.29 -18.89
N LYS A 244 -35.46 -0.74 -18.97
CA LYS A 244 -35.16 -2.06 -18.42
C LYS A 244 -34.04 -2.72 -19.23
N VAL A 245 -33.04 -3.27 -18.55
CA VAL A 245 -31.87 -3.89 -19.18
C VAL A 245 -31.56 -5.26 -18.58
N GLY A 246 -30.88 -6.11 -19.35
CA GLY A 246 -30.47 -7.44 -18.93
C GLY A 246 -31.62 -8.33 -18.46
N ASP A 247 -31.38 -9.09 -17.40
CA ASP A 247 -32.36 -9.99 -16.78
C ASP A 247 -33.08 -9.37 -15.57
N LEU A 248 -32.84 -8.08 -15.28
CA LEU A 248 -33.35 -7.38 -14.10
C LEU A 248 -34.88 -7.33 -14.12
N GLY A 249 -35.50 -7.50 -12.96
CA GLY A 249 -36.95 -7.62 -12.79
C GLY A 249 -37.47 -9.05 -12.93
N ARG A 250 -36.58 -10.05 -12.94
CA ARG A 250 -36.97 -11.48 -12.91
C ARG A 250 -36.87 -12.09 -11.51
N ARG A 251 -36.04 -11.52 -10.61
CA ARG A 251 -35.94 -11.97 -9.21
C ARG A 251 -36.97 -11.25 -8.33
N PRO A 252 -37.43 -11.86 -7.22
CA PRO A 252 -38.40 -11.24 -6.31
C PRO A 252 -37.97 -9.88 -5.76
N ASP A 253 -36.68 -9.71 -5.46
CA ASP A 253 -36.07 -8.49 -4.92
C ASP A 253 -35.32 -7.66 -5.98
N ASP A 254 -35.63 -7.87 -7.27
CA ASP A 254 -35.22 -6.92 -8.29
C ASP A 254 -36.17 -5.70 -8.25
N VAL A 255 -35.60 -4.50 -8.14
CA VAL A 255 -36.34 -3.23 -8.15
C VAL A 255 -35.94 -2.42 -9.37
N LEU A 256 -36.93 -1.98 -10.17
CA LEU A 256 -36.70 -1.18 -11.36
C LEU A 256 -37.18 0.26 -11.10
N LEU A 257 -36.24 1.16 -10.86
CA LEU A 257 -36.49 2.59 -10.70
C LEU A 257 -36.21 3.28 -12.04
N LEU A 258 -37.23 3.31 -12.90
CA LEU A 258 -37.08 3.82 -14.26
C LEU A 258 -37.23 5.34 -14.33
N GLY A 259 -36.18 6.02 -14.78
CA GLY A 259 -36.12 7.47 -14.83
C GLY A 259 -34.72 8.00 -15.10
N LYS A 260 -34.57 9.33 -15.11
CA LYS A 260 -33.24 9.96 -15.18
C LYS A 260 -32.47 9.64 -13.89
N CYS A 261 -31.19 9.26 -14.03
CA CYS A 261 -30.39 8.79 -12.90
C CYS A 261 -30.37 9.81 -11.75
N ASP A 262 -30.10 11.08 -12.04
CA ASP A 262 -30.02 12.12 -11.01
C ASP A 262 -31.34 12.35 -10.27
N GLU A 263 -32.48 12.33 -10.97
CA GLU A 263 -33.80 12.50 -10.34
C GLU A 263 -34.15 11.33 -9.42
N VAL A 264 -33.92 10.10 -9.90
CA VAL A 264 -34.18 8.89 -9.10
C VAL A 264 -33.26 8.81 -7.89
N VAL A 265 -31.98 9.17 -8.05
CA VAL A 265 -31.02 9.24 -6.93
C VAL A 265 -31.43 10.30 -5.91
N LYS A 266 -31.89 11.47 -6.38
CA LYS A 266 -32.41 12.53 -5.52
C LYS A 266 -33.63 12.06 -4.73
N ASP A 267 -34.57 11.38 -5.40
CA ASP A 267 -35.76 10.82 -4.74
C ASP A 267 -35.39 9.72 -3.73
N LEU A 268 -34.41 8.86 -4.03
CA LEU A 268 -33.91 7.86 -3.09
C LEU A 268 -33.27 8.53 -1.86
N CYS A 269 -32.47 9.57 -2.07
CA CYS A 269 -31.90 10.35 -0.99
C CYS A 269 -32.97 11.11 -0.19
N ARG A 270 -34.08 11.53 -0.80
CA ARG A 270 -35.21 12.12 -0.07
C ARG A 270 -35.84 11.13 0.89
N GLU A 271 -36.11 9.90 0.42
CA GLU A 271 -36.63 8.82 1.28
C GLU A 271 -35.66 8.43 2.41
N LEU A 272 -34.35 8.55 2.18
CA LEU A 272 -33.30 8.33 3.18
C LEU A 272 -33.07 9.52 4.13
N GLY A 273 -33.64 10.69 3.84
CA GLY A 273 -33.36 11.93 4.56
C GLY A 273 -31.96 12.51 4.28
N TRP A 274 -31.35 12.19 3.14
CA TRP A 274 -30.00 12.61 2.72
C TRP A 274 -29.99 13.67 1.60
N GLU A 275 -31.15 14.17 1.18
CA GLU A 275 -31.26 15.09 0.02
C GLU A 275 -30.42 16.37 0.19
N GLU A 276 -30.46 17.01 1.38
CA GLU A 276 -29.67 18.22 1.64
C GLU A 276 -28.16 17.95 1.62
N GLU A 277 -27.72 16.87 2.27
CA GLU A 277 -26.32 16.44 2.27
C GLU A 277 -25.82 16.13 0.85
N LEU A 278 -26.69 15.58 0.00
CA LEU A 278 -26.37 15.26 -1.40
C LEU A 278 -26.17 16.53 -2.22
N MET A 279 -27.06 17.50 -2.05
CA MET A 279 -26.96 18.79 -2.71
C MET A 279 -25.71 19.55 -2.28
N ASN A 280 -25.34 19.48 -1.00
CA ASN A 280 -24.10 20.09 -0.49
C ASN A 280 -22.85 19.42 -1.09
N LEU A 281 -22.79 18.08 -1.07
CA LEU A 281 -21.68 17.33 -1.68
C LEU A 281 -21.56 17.59 -3.19
N TRP A 282 -22.69 17.78 -3.88
CA TRP A 282 -22.67 18.12 -5.30
C TRP A 282 -22.25 19.57 -5.54
N ALA A 283 -22.66 20.52 -4.69
CA ALA A 283 -22.21 21.91 -4.75
C ALA A 283 -20.67 22.01 -4.67
N GLU A 284 -20.02 21.20 -3.83
CA GLU A 284 -18.56 21.15 -3.72
C GLU A 284 -17.83 20.77 -5.03
N THR A 285 -18.51 20.14 -5.99
CA THR A 285 -17.91 19.69 -7.26
C THR A 285 -17.81 20.79 -8.33
N GLU A 286 -18.36 21.98 -8.05
CA GLU A 286 -18.41 23.10 -9.00
C GLU A 286 -17.00 23.61 -9.35
N ILE A 287 -16.72 23.79 -10.64
CA ILE A 287 -15.44 24.31 -11.12
C ILE A 287 -15.33 25.78 -10.70
N LYS A 288 -14.40 26.12 -9.80
CA LYS A 288 -13.95 27.51 -9.65
C LYS A 288 -13.00 27.81 -10.82
N GLU A 289 -13.28 28.85 -11.59
CA GLU A 289 -12.45 29.28 -12.71
C GLU A 289 -10.98 29.51 -12.33
N VAL A 290 -10.13 29.30 -13.34
CA VAL A 290 -8.69 29.06 -13.29
C VAL A 290 -7.88 30.33 -12.99
N GLU A 291 -7.16 30.38 -11.88
CA GLU A 291 -5.89 31.12 -11.78
C GLU A 291 -4.74 30.19 -12.17
N THR A 292 -4.19 30.46 -13.35
CA THR A 292 -2.82 30.21 -13.84
C THR A 292 -2.08 28.92 -13.44
N ILE A 293 -1.73 28.20 -14.50
CA ILE A 293 -0.65 27.22 -14.64
C ILE A 293 0.67 27.83 -14.13
N ASN A 294 0.95 27.66 -12.84
CA ASN A 294 2.25 27.62 -12.16
C ASN A 294 2.04 27.57 -10.62
N ALA A 295 1.08 26.76 -10.18
CA ALA A 295 0.89 26.48 -8.77
C ALA A 295 0.64 24.99 -8.60
N ALA A 296 1.38 24.39 -7.67
CA ALA A 296 1.10 23.09 -7.09
C ALA A 296 -0.41 22.93 -6.81
N PRO A 297 -0.96 21.69 -6.89
CA PRO A 297 -2.39 21.44 -6.77
C PRO A 297 -3.00 22.21 -5.58
N LYS A 298 -3.89 23.17 -5.86
CA LYS A 298 -4.66 23.88 -4.82
C LYS A 298 -5.56 22.86 -4.12
N ALA A 299 -5.40 22.82 -2.80
CA ALA A 299 -5.80 21.75 -1.88
C ALA A 299 -7.31 21.42 -1.83
N PRO A 300 -7.68 20.16 -1.53
CA PRO A 300 -9.04 19.80 -1.12
C PRO A 300 -9.40 20.41 0.25
N ALA A 301 -10.71 20.46 0.52
CA ALA A 301 -11.36 21.14 1.63
C ALA A 301 -10.76 20.83 3.02
N THR A 302 -10.62 21.91 3.80
CA THR A 302 -10.28 22.02 5.23
C THR A 302 -9.00 21.29 5.69
N PHE A 303 -7.96 22.08 5.92
CA PHE A 303 -6.80 21.74 6.74
C PHE A 303 -7.21 20.90 7.98
N ARG A 304 -6.85 19.61 8.00
CA ARG A 304 -6.94 18.75 9.18
C ARG A 304 -5.74 19.01 10.08
N VAL A 305 -5.73 20.16 10.73
CA VAL A 305 -4.62 20.55 11.61
C VAL A 305 -4.89 19.96 12.99
N LEU A 306 -3.95 19.16 13.49
CA LEU A 306 -3.91 18.79 14.90
C LEU A 306 -3.84 20.08 15.73
N ASN A 307 -4.67 20.22 16.76
CA ASN A 307 -4.65 21.37 17.66
C ASN A 307 -3.52 21.23 18.70
N GLY A 308 -2.28 21.15 18.23
CA GLY A 308 -1.08 20.95 19.06
C GLY A 308 -0.15 19.88 18.48
N ASN A 309 1.03 19.76 19.09
CA ASN A 309 2.10 18.84 18.68
C ASN A 309 2.53 17.91 19.83
N ASP A 310 1.57 17.50 20.65
CA ASP A 310 1.78 16.64 21.81
C ASP A 310 0.83 15.44 21.82
N ILE A 311 0.98 14.59 22.84
CA ILE A 311 0.16 13.39 23.02
C ILE A 311 -1.33 13.74 23.17
N GLN A 312 -1.64 14.87 23.82
CA GLN A 312 -3.01 15.29 24.06
C GLN A 312 -3.71 15.65 22.74
N ALA A 313 -3.06 16.43 21.88
CA ALA A 313 -3.57 16.80 20.57
C ALA A 313 -3.86 15.56 19.69
N ILE A 314 -2.97 14.57 19.73
CA ILE A 314 -3.17 13.29 19.02
C ILE A 314 -4.36 12.54 19.60
N ALA A 315 -4.45 12.43 20.93
CA ALA A 315 -5.54 11.71 21.59
C ALA A 315 -6.91 12.36 21.32
N GLU A 316 -6.99 13.68 21.33
CA GLU A 316 -8.19 14.44 20.97
C GLU A 316 -8.59 14.21 19.51
N TYR A 317 -7.63 14.27 18.60
CA TYR A 317 -7.89 13.99 17.18
C TYR A 317 -8.34 12.54 16.95
N MET A 318 -7.70 11.57 17.59
CA MET A 318 -8.11 10.15 17.53
C MET A 318 -9.50 9.88 18.09
N LYS A 319 -9.99 10.69 19.04
CA LYS A 319 -11.37 10.63 19.56
C LYS A 319 -12.38 11.33 18.65
N SER A 320 -11.92 12.21 17.77
CA SER A 320 -12.79 12.99 16.88
C SER A 320 -13.46 12.12 15.82
N VAL A 321 -14.47 12.69 15.15
CA VAL A 321 -15.12 12.02 14.02
C VAL A 321 -14.26 11.96 12.76
N ASP A 322 -13.18 12.76 12.72
CA ASP A 322 -12.29 12.94 11.56
C ASP A 322 -11.19 11.88 11.48
N CYS A 323 -10.85 11.22 12.60
CA CYS A 323 -9.85 10.15 12.65
C CYS A 323 -10.52 8.77 12.61
N ARG A 324 -10.60 8.16 11.41
CA ARG A 324 -11.30 6.89 11.20
C ARG A 324 -10.45 5.79 10.58
N ASN A 325 -9.41 6.18 9.84
CA ASN A 325 -8.47 5.30 9.17
C ASN A 325 -7.05 5.58 9.70
N VAL A 326 -6.69 4.95 10.81
CA VAL A 326 -5.33 4.98 11.33
C VAL A 326 -4.51 3.95 10.57
N ILE A 327 -3.40 4.38 9.99
CA ILE A 327 -2.40 3.48 9.43
C ILE A 327 -1.18 3.50 10.34
N VAL A 328 -0.67 2.32 10.64
CA VAL A 328 0.53 2.16 11.47
C VAL A 328 1.67 1.66 10.60
N MET A 329 2.84 2.30 10.70
CA MET A 329 4.10 1.82 10.15
C MET A 329 4.98 1.36 11.31
N LEU A 330 5.37 0.09 11.32
CA LEU A 330 6.05 -0.56 12.43
C LEU A 330 7.47 -1.01 12.03
N GLY A 331 8.46 -0.63 12.85
CA GLY A 331 9.86 -1.08 12.74
C GLY A 331 10.37 -1.83 13.97
N ALA A 332 11.65 -2.19 13.98
CA ALA A 332 12.25 -3.05 15.02
C ALA A 332 12.24 -2.42 16.41
N GLY A 333 12.30 -1.09 16.50
CA GLY A 333 12.24 -0.37 17.77
C GLY A 333 10.96 -0.63 18.55
N ALA A 334 9.87 -0.99 17.86
CA ALA A 334 8.62 -1.41 18.51
C ALA A 334 8.70 -2.80 19.15
N SER A 335 9.64 -3.64 18.69
CA SER A 335 9.90 -5.01 19.17
C SER A 335 11.03 -5.08 20.21
N ALA A 336 11.81 -4.00 20.38
CA ALA A 336 13.03 -4.02 21.21
C ALA A 336 12.76 -4.43 22.67
N SER A 337 11.67 -3.95 23.27
CA SER A 337 11.30 -4.30 24.66
C SER A 337 10.84 -5.75 24.84
N ALA A 338 10.57 -6.48 23.75
CA ALA A 338 10.32 -7.92 23.81
C ALA A 338 11.61 -8.72 24.09
N GLY A 339 12.78 -8.08 24.02
CA GLY A 339 14.09 -8.74 24.13
C GLY A 339 14.50 -9.44 22.83
N ILE A 340 13.88 -9.09 21.70
CA ILE A 340 14.34 -9.54 20.38
C ILE A 340 15.71 -8.89 20.13
N PRO A 341 16.76 -9.69 19.88
CA PRO A 341 18.07 -9.15 19.60
C PRO A 341 18.02 -8.26 18.36
N ASP A 342 18.51 -7.03 18.47
CA ASP A 342 18.47 -6.08 17.35
C ASP A 342 19.50 -6.48 16.28
N TYR A 343 19.00 -7.14 15.24
CA TYR A 343 19.77 -7.55 14.07
C TYR A 343 19.89 -6.43 13.02
N ARG A 344 19.69 -5.16 13.37
CA ARG A 344 19.82 -4.03 12.44
C ARG A 344 20.89 -3.02 12.86
N SER A 345 21.41 -3.12 14.08
CA SER A 345 22.55 -2.33 14.55
C SER A 345 23.77 -3.21 14.79
N PRO A 346 24.94 -2.92 14.17
CA PRO A 346 26.17 -3.68 14.38
C PRO A 346 26.71 -3.63 15.82
N GLU A 347 26.17 -2.73 16.65
CA GLU A 347 26.59 -2.51 18.05
C GLU A 347 25.89 -3.45 19.04
N THR A 348 25.05 -4.36 18.57
CA THR A 348 24.23 -5.23 19.42
C THR A 348 24.88 -6.60 19.64
N ASP A 349 24.53 -7.25 20.76
CA ASP A 349 25.01 -8.59 21.12
C ASP A 349 24.76 -9.65 20.03
N LEU A 350 23.73 -9.47 19.20
CA LEU A 350 23.46 -10.45 18.14
C LEU A 350 24.53 -10.41 17.06
N TYR A 351 24.90 -9.23 16.56
CA TYR A 351 25.96 -9.10 15.57
C TYR A 351 27.33 -9.36 16.16
N ALA A 352 27.57 -9.01 17.43
CA ALA A 352 28.79 -9.41 18.12
C ALA A 352 28.95 -10.95 18.16
N ASN A 353 27.86 -11.68 18.33
CA ASN A 353 27.85 -13.14 18.24
C ASN A 353 27.95 -13.65 16.78
N LEU A 354 27.35 -12.96 15.80
CA LEU A 354 27.48 -13.27 14.37
C LEU A 354 28.84 -12.86 13.78
N ALA A 355 29.63 -12.02 14.45
CA ALA A 355 30.99 -11.67 14.03
C ALA A 355 31.92 -12.89 14.00
N THR A 356 31.57 -13.95 14.73
CA THR A 356 32.22 -15.27 14.64
C THR A 356 31.97 -15.99 13.30
N LEU A 357 30.97 -15.56 12.51
CA LEU A 357 30.57 -16.17 11.24
C LEU A 357 31.29 -15.56 10.02
N ASN A 358 32.27 -14.69 10.23
CA ASN A 358 33.13 -14.13 9.18
C ASN A 358 32.34 -13.49 8.02
N LEU A 359 31.27 -12.76 8.36
CA LEU A 359 30.45 -12.01 7.40
C LEU A 359 31.30 -10.89 6.76
N PRO A 360 31.15 -10.61 5.44
CA PRO A 360 31.84 -9.48 4.81
C PRO A 360 31.37 -8.14 5.37
N TYR A 361 30.09 -8.05 5.73
CA TYR A 361 29.44 -6.96 6.46
C TYR A 361 28.12 -7.48 7.07
N PRO A 362 27.55 -6.82 8.11
CA PRO A 362 26.37 -7.28 8.84
C PRO A 362 25.16 -7.63 7.95
N GLU A 363 24.87 -6.81 6.95
CA GLU A 363 23.68 -6.92 6.10
C GLU A 363 23.74 -8.06 5.07
N ALA A 364 24.94 -8.62 4.80
CA ALA A 364 25.14 -9.67 3.80
C ALA A 364 24.30 -10.92 4.07
N ILE A 365 23.92 -11.17 5.33
CA ILE A 365 23.03 -12.27 5.73
C ILE A 365 21.64 -12.21 5.07
N PHE A 366 21.23 -11.03 4.59
CA PHE A 366 19.99 -10.79 3.85
C PHE A 366 20.23 -10.54 2.35
N GLU A 367 21.29 -11.11 1.77
CA GLU A 367 21.52 -11.08 0.32
C GLU A 367 21.40 -12.49 -0.27
N LEU A 368 20.70 -12.62 -1.40
CA LEU A 368 20.42 -13.93 -1.99
C LEU A 368 21.69 -14.61 -2.48
N GLU A 369 22.62 -13.84 -3.04
CA GLU A 369 23.89 -14.38 -3.51
C GLU A 369 24.77 -14.85 -2.34
N TYR A 370 24.81 -14.10 -1.23
CA TYR A 370 25.50 -14.54 -0.02
C TYR A 370 24.85 -15.81 0.56
N PHE A 371 23.52 -15.86 0.63
CA PHE A 371 22.79 -17.03 1.12
C PHE A 371 23.01 -18.28 0.24
N ARG A 372 23.13 -18.11 -1.08
CA ARG A 372 23.49 -19.22 -1.99
C ARG A 372 24.83 -19.85 -1.62
N GLN A 373 25.80 -19.03 -1.22
CA GLN A 373 27.16 -19.46 -0.91
C GLN A 373 27.30 -19.94 0.54
N ASN A 374 26.64 -19.24 1.48
CA ASN A 374 26.76 -19.44 2.92
C ASN A 374 25.38 -19.25 3.60
N PRO A 375 24.48 -20.26 3.55
CA PRO A 375 23.14 -20.15 4.13
C PRO A 375 23.12 -20.28 5.67
N LEU A 376 24.14 -20.91 6.27
CA LEU A 376 24.17 -21.24 7.70
C LEU A 376 24.01 -20.01 8.62
N PRO A 377 24.69 -18.87 8.39
CA PRO A 377 24.47 -17.65 9.18
C PRO A 377 23.01 -17.21 9.25
N PHE A 378 22.30 -17.24 8.12
CA PHE A 378 20.89 -16.89 8.07
C PHE A 378 20.04 -17.83 8.91
N TYR A 379 20.31 -19.15 8.87
CA TYR A 379 19.60 -20.12 9.70
C TYR A 379 19.84 -19.92 11.20
N THR A 380 21.07 -19.56 11.59
CA THR A 380 21.41 -19.19 12.97
C THR A 380 20.62 -17.96 13.43
N LEU A 381 20.56 -16.92 12.59
CA LEU A 381 19.75 -15.73 12.86
C LEU A 381 18.26 -16.09 12.95
N ALA A 382 17.76 -16.83 11.97
CA ALA A 382 16.36 -17.26 11.89
C ALA A 382 15.93 -18.05 13.14
N GLN A 383 16.80 -18.92 13.67
CA GLN A 383 16.55 -19.65 14.92
C GLN A 383 16.44 -18.70 16.11
N ALA A 384 17.30 -17.68 16.19
CA ALA A 384 17.31 -16.72 17.28
C ALA A 384 16.02 -15.89 17.35
N ILE A 385 15.46 -15.54 16.18
CA ILE A 385 14.29 -14.65 16.03
C ILE A 385 12.99 -15.38 15.67
N TYR A 386 13.01 -16.72 15.64
CA TYR A 386 11.87 -17.50 15.14
C TYR A 386 10.58 -17.23 15.95
N PRO A 387 9.40 -17.14 15.28
CA PRO A 387 8.13 -16.87 15.96
C PRO A 387 7.82 -17.86 17.08
N GLY A 388 7.40 -17.34 18.23
CA GLY A 388 6.99 -18.11 19.41
C GLY A 388 7.80 -17.79 20.67
N LYS A 389 9.05 -17.31 20.53
CA LYS A 389 9.97 -17.05 21.65
C LYS A 389 9.71 -15.76 22.44
N TYR A 390 9.14 -14.75 21.79
CA TYR A 390 9.08 -13.39 22.34
C TYR A 390 7.66 -12.91 22.60
N ARG A 391 7.38 -12.25 23.72
CA ARG A 391 6.04 -11.73 24.00
C ARG A 391 5.78 -10.43 23.21
N PRO A 392 4.56 -10.19 22.69
CA PRO A 392 4.24 -8.91 22.07
C PRO A 392 4.40 -7.73 23.04
N THR A 393 4.90 -6.61 22.54
CA THR A 393 5.11 -5.36 23.31
C THR A 393 3.83 -4.54 23.40
N LEU A 394 3.84 -3.45 24.17
CA LEU A 394 2.68 -2.54 24.24
C LEU A 394 2.39 -1.91 22.87
N ALA A 395 3.40 -1.69 22.03
CA ALA A 395 3.20 -1.23 20.66
C ALA A 395 2.31 -2.17 19.83
N HIS A 396 2.55 -3.47 19.90
CA HIS A 396 1.76 -4.47 19.18
C HIS A 396 0.32 -4.55 19.69
N LEU A 397 0.15 -4.43 21.02
CA LEU A 397 -1.17 -4.47 21.66
C LEU A 397 -1.97 -3.19 21.41
N PHE A 398 -1.31 -2.05 21.26
CA PHE A 398 -1.95 -0.82 20.81
C PHE A 398 -2.51 -0.97 19.38
N ILE A 399 -1.78 -1.64 18.47
CA ILE A 399 -2.30 -1.94 17.13
C ILE A 399 -3.54 -2.85 17.22
N ARG A 400 -3.55 -3.83 18.14
CA ARG A 400 -4.76 -4.64 18.42
C ARG A 400 -5.91 -3.78 18.95
N LEU A 401 -5.67 -2.82 19.84
CA LEU A 401 -6.70 -1.89 20.31
C LEU A 401 -7.27 -1.03 19.19
N LEU A 402 -6.42 -0.51 18.30
CA LEU A 402 -6.86 0.22 17.11
C LEU A 402 -7.77 -0.67 16.23
N ALA A 403 -7.42 -1.96 16.07
CA ALA A 403 -8.23 -2.91 15.32
C ALA A 403 -9.57 -3.21 16.01
N SER A 404 -9.58 -3.47 17.31
CA SER A 404 -10.81 -3.76 18.07
C SER A 404 -11.79 -2.59 18.08
N ARG A 405 -11.27 -1.36 17.99
CA ARG A 405 -12.04 -0.11 17.89
C ARG A 405 -12.40 0.31 16.47
N GLN A 406 -12.07 -0.52 15.47
CA GLN A 406 -12.31 -0.22 14.05
C GLN A 406 -11.66 1.08 13.56
N LEU A 407 -10.55 1.48 14.19
CA LEU A 407 -9.73 2.62 13.80
C LEU A 407 -8.56 2.18 12.90
N LEU A 408 -8.03 0.95 13.10
CA LEU A 408 -6.93 0.45 12.28
C LEU A 408 -7.41 0.17 10.85
N HIS A 409 -6.87 0.90 9.88
CA HIS A 409 -7.04 0.56 8.47
C HIS A 409 -6.08 -0.57 8.06
N LYS A 410 -4.77 -0.33 8.22
CA LYS A 410 -3.68 -1.26 7.93
C LYS A 410 -2.49 -1.03 8.86
N CYS A 411 -1.74 -2.08 9.15
CA CYS A 411 -0.45 -2.04 9.82
C CYS A 411 0.62 -2.55 8.83
N PHE A 412 1.48 -1.66 8.36
CA PHE A 412 2.65 -2.01 7.56
C PHE A 412 3.81 -2.28 8.50
N THR A 413 4.43 -3.45 8.40
CA THR A 413 5.55 -3.82 9.26
C THR A 413 6.78 -4.22 8.47
N GLN A 414 7.94 -3.76 8.91
CA GLN A 414 9.24 -4.24 8.43
C GLN A 414 9.72 -5.47 9.22
N ASN A 415 9.03 -5.80 10.30
CA ASN A 415 9.43 -6.87 11.20
C ASN A 415 8.98 -8.22 10.65
N ILE A 416 9.79 -9.23 10.95
CA ILE A 416 9.59 -10.63 10.55
C ILE A 416 9.34 -11.52 11.77
N ASP A 417 9.16 -10.93 12.95
CA ASP A 417 9.04 -11.59 14.26
C ASP A 417 7.62 -12.10 14.56
N MET A 418 6.62 -11.67 13.78
CA MET A 418 5.20 -12.04 13.88
C MET A 418 4.52 -11.61 15.19
N LEU A 419 5.05 -10.58 15.86
CA LEU A 419 4.48 -10.11 17.11
C LEU A 419 3.12 -9.42 16.93
N GLU A 420 2.82 -8.87 15.76
CA GLU A 420 1.52 -8.28 15.43
C GLU A 420 0.42 -9.36 15.43
N GLN A 421 0.66 -10.47 14.72
CA GLN A 421 -0.28 -11.60 14.68
C GLN A 421 -0.42 -12.24 16.06
N ARG A 422 0.68 -12.39 16.80
CA ARG A 422 0.65 -12.92 18.18
C ARG A 422 -0.04 -12.00 19.17
N ALA A 423 0.03 -10.68 18.96
CA ALA A 423 -0.77 -9.74 19.72
C ALA A 423 -2.26 -9.93 19.46
N GLY A 424 -2.66 -10.58 18.35
CA GLY A 424 -4.05 -10.79 17.96
C GLY A 424 -4.56 -9.75 16.97
N VAL A 425 -3.66 -9.03 16.27
CA VAL A 425 -4.04 -8.16 15.16
C VAL A 425 -4.56 -9.05 14.01
N PRO A 426 -5.73 -8.77 13.42
CA PRO A 426 -6.25 -9.60 12.34
C PRO A 426 -5.28 -9.65 11.15
N ASN A 427 -4.93 -10.85 10.66
CA ASN A 427 -3.92 -11.03 9.61
C ASN A 427 -4.17 -10.16 8.37
N TYR A 428 -5.42 -10.03 7.92
CA TYR A 428 -5.77 -9.21 6.75
C TYR A 428 -5.54 -7.70 6.96
N LYS A 429 -5.22 -7.25 8.18
CA LYS A 429 -4.83 -5.87 8.51
C LYS A 429 -3.32 -5.67 8.52
N VAL A 430 -2.53 -6.74 8.67
CA VAL A 430 -1.07 -6.69 8.70
C VAL A 430 -0.54 -6.83 7.26
N VAL A 431 0.43 -5.99 6.91
CA VAL A 431 1.09 -6.00 5.60
C VAL A 431 2.59 -6.06 5.84
N GLU A 432 3.20 -7.17 5.44
CA GLU A 432 4.60 -7.47 5.71
C GLU A 432 5.49 -6.96 4.57
N ALA A 433 6.30 -5.94 4.85
CA ALA A 433 7.16 -5.32 3.83
C ALA A 433 8.36 -6.18 3.44
N ARG A 434 8.74 -7.13 4.30
CA ARG A 434 9.81 -8.12 4.07
C ARG A 434 9.27 -9.55 3.99
N GLY A 435 7.96 -9.76 4.01
CA GLY A 435 7.36 -11.09 4.16
C GLY A 435 7.59 -11.67 5.56
N SER A 436 7.49 -12.99 5.69
CA SER A 436 7.53 -13.66 7.00
C SER A 436 7.97 -15.12 6.94
N PHE A 437 8.11 -15.71 8.13
CA PHE A 437 8.35 -17.14 8.30
C PHE A 437 7.14 -18.04 7.96
N THR A 438 6.00 -17.47 7.55
CA THR A 438 4.76 -18.23 7.29
C THR A 438 4.67 -18.82 5.88
N SER A 439 5.58 -18.45 5.00
CA SER A 439 5.75 -19.03 3.67
C SER A 439 7.20 -19.44 3.48
N GLN A 440 7.45 -20.44 2.64
CA GLN A 440 8.79 -20.96 2.37
C GLN A 440 8.83 -21.47 0.94
N LYS A 441 9.93 -21.23 0.23
CA LYS A 441 10.08 -21.65 -1.16
C LYS A 441 11.53 -21.97 -1.50
N CYS A 442 11.71 -22.84 -2.48
CA CYS A 442 13.00 -23.04 -3.13
C CYS A 442 13.45 -21.73 -3.81
N ILE A 443 14.73 -21.38 -3.69
CA ILE A 443 15.28 -20.17 -4.32
C ILE A 443 15.52 -20.33 -5.84
N ASP A 444 15.52 -21.57 -6.34
CA ASP A 444 15.81 -21.86 -7.76
C ASP A 444 14.54 -22.17 -8.56
N CYS A 445 13.69 -23.07 -8.07
CA CYS A 445 12.48 -23.50 -8.79
C CYS A 445 11.18 -22.90 -8.23
N TYR A 446 11.26 -22.10 -7.17
CA TYR A 446 10.12 -21.45 -6.49
C TYR A 446 9.04 -22.41 -5.98
N GLU A 447 9.32 -23.72 -5.93
CA GLU A 447 8.41 -24.71 -5.36
C GLU A 447 8.16 -24.36 -3.88
N PRO A 448 6.89 -24.33 -3.43
CA PRO A 448 6.56 -24.17 -2.02
C PRO A 448 7.21 -25.28 -1.18
N TYR A 449 7.62 -24.94 0.03
CA TYR A 449 8.19 -25.89 0.97
C TYR A 449 7.32 -26.02 2.21
N ASP A 450 7.34 -27.20 2.84
CA ASP A 450 6.51 -27.49 4.01
C ASP A 450 6.96 -26.69 5.24
N ASP A 451 6.01 -26.00 5.88
CA ASP A 451 6.26 -25.13 7.04
C ASP A 451 6.74 -25.91 8.27
N VAL A 452 6.23 -27.14 8.49
CA VAL A 452 6.64 -27.97 9.63
C VAL A 452 8.07 -28.45 9.46
N LEU A 453 8.44 -28.87 8.25
CA LEU A 453 9.82 -29.23 7.92
C LEU A 453 10.75 -28.02 8.03
N MET A 454 10.35 -26.85 7.51
CA MET A 454 11.19 -25.65 7.63
C MET A 454 11.40 -25.25 9.09
N LYS A 455 10.37 -25.34 9.92
CA LYS A 455 10.47 -25.11 11.38
C LYS A 455 11.49 -26.02 12.03
N ALA A 456 11.50 -27.30 11.67
CA ALA A 456 12.48 -28.26 12.19
C ALA A 456 13.90 -27.89 11.75
N HIS A 457 14.08 -27.57 10.47
CA HIS A 457 15.36 -27.14 9.91
C HIS A 457 15.91 -25.88 10.61
N ILE A 458 15.10 -24.84 10.77
CA ILE A 458 15.51 -23.62 11.49
C ILE A 458 15.84 -23.94 12.95
N ARG A 459 15.02 -24.76 13.63
CA ARG A 459 15.26 -25.15 15.02
C ARG A 459 16.57 -25.91 15.20
N ASN A 460 16.94 -26.76 14.24
CA ASN A 460 18.15 -27.57 14.31
C ASN A 460 19.37 -26.91 13.62
N ILE A 461 19.19 -25.73 13.00
CA ILE A 461 20.19 -25.07 12.15
C ILE A 461 20.66 -26.01 11.01
N GLU A 462 19.71 -26.73 10.42
CA GLU A 462 19.93 -27.62 9.28
C GLU A 462 19.47 -26.95 7.99
N ILE A 463 20.29 -26.98 6.95
CA ILE A 463 19.98 -26.31 5.68
C ILE A 463 18.94 -27.13 4.91
N ALA A 464 17.80 -26.51 4.62
CA ALA A 464 16.72 -27.15 3.87
C ALA A 464 17.01 -27.15 2.36
N HIS A 465 16.71 -28.27 1.71
CA HIS A 465 16.89 -28.46 0.27
C HIS A 465 15.58 -28.90 -0.37
N CYS A 466 15.32 -28.39 -1.57
CA CYS A 466 14.11 -28.66 -2.32
C CYS A 466 14.12 -30.10 -2.85
N GLU A 467 13.07 -30.86 -2.59
CA GLU A 467 12.94 -32.25 -3.07
C GLU A 467 12.92 -32.36 -4.60
N LYS A 468 12.48 -31.31 -5.29
CA LYS A 468 12.29 -31.30 -6.75
C LYS A 468 13.57 -31.05 -7.54
N CYS A 469 14.38 -30.08 -7.11
CA CYS A 469 15.58 -29.65 -7.85
C CYS A 469 16.87 -29.73 -7.04
N GLY A 470 16.80 -30.08 -5.75
CA GLY A 470 17.95 -30.07 -4.84
C GLY A 470 18.44 -28.67 -4.45
N GLY A 471 17.79 -27.60 -4.92
CA GLY A 471 18.16 -26.22 -4.62
C GLY A 471 17.86 -25.83 -3.17
N LEU A 472 18.50 -24.76 -2.68
CA LEU A 472 18.31 -24.29 -1.31
C LEU A 472 16.88 -23.77 -1.09
N VAL A 473 16.40 -23.91 0.14
CA VAL A 473 15.09 -23.39 0.56
C VAL A 473 15.30 -22.28 1.58
N LYS A 474 14.52 -21.22 1.47
CA LYS A 474 14.50 -20.14 2.48
C LYS A 474 13.07 -19.80 2.89
N PRO A 475 12.87 -19.20 4.08
CA PRO A 475 11.59 -18.59 4.43
C PRO A 475 11.24 -17.50 3.42
N GLY A 476 9.96 -17.13 3.34
CA GLY A 476 9.42 -16.07 2.51
C GLY A 476 9.82 -14.66 2.96
N ILE A 477 10.99 -14.53 3.56
CA ILE A 477 11.63 -13.28 3.92
C ILE A 477 12.36 -12.75 2.69
N THR A 478 12.03 -11.55 2.29
CA THR A 478 12.62 -10.84 1.16
C THR A 478 14.01 -10.34 1.53
N PHE A 479 14.99 -10.68 0.71
CA PHE A 479 16.37 -10.22 0.81
C PHE A 479 16.57 -8.89 0.08
N SER A 480 17.67 -8.20 0.36
CA SER A 480 17.93 -6.83 -0.12
C SER A 480 17.99 -6.71 -1.64
N ASP A 481 18.36 -7.80 -2.31
CA ASP A 481 18.44 -7.95 -3.77
C ASP A 481 17.18 -8.58 -4.40
N GLU A 482 16.13 -8.82 -3.60
CA GLU A 482 14.84 -9.30 -4.07
C GLU A 482 13.79 -8.16 -4.12
N SER A 483 12.78 -8.31 -4.99
CA SER A 483 11.64 -7.39 -5.01
C SER A 483 10.77 -7.57 -3.76
N PRO A 484 10.23 -6.47 -3.17
CA PRO A 484 9.29 -6.57 -2.06
C PRO A 484 8.09 -7.47 -2.38
N PRO A 485 7.43 -8.06 -1.37
CA PRO A 485 6.26 -8.91 -1.60
C PRO A 485 5.17 -8.20 -2.39
N ASP A 486 4.54 -8.89 -3.35
CA ASP A 486 3.47 -8.28 -4.16
C ASP A 486 2.31 -7.75 -3.30
N GLU A 487 2.01 -8.41 -2.18
CA GLU A 487 0.98 -7.96 -1.25
C GLU A 487 1.34 -6.60 -0.63
N PHE A 488 2.61 -6.40 -0.27
CA PHE A 488 3.11 -5.12 0.20
C PHE A 488 2.92 -4.04 -0.87
N MET A 489 3.38 -4.31 -2.09
CA MET A 489 3.26 -3.37 -3.22
C MET A 489 1.79 -3.04 -3.54
N ARG A 490 0.89 -4.02 -3.51
CA ARG A 490 -0.56 -3.83 -3.71
C ARG A 490 -1.22 -3.02 -2.60
N ALA A 491 -0.67 -3.06 -1.39
CA ALA A 491 -1.21 -2.36 -0.25
C ALA A 491 -0.75 -0.89 -0.17
N ILE A 492 0.37 -0.50 -0.79
CA ILE A 492 0.90 0.88 -0.78
C ILE A 492 -0.18 1.95 -1.06
N PRO A 493 -1.03 1.82 -2.10
CA PRO A 493 -2.05 2.83 -2.38
C PRO A 493 -3.07 3.04 -1.26
N SER A 494 -3.24 2.06 -0.35
CA SER A 494 -4.11 2.22 0.82
C SER A 494 -3.59 3.26 1.80
N VAL A 495 -2.29 3.62 1.76
CA VAL A 495 -1.74 4.66 2.64
C VAL A 495 -2.37 6.04 2.37
N GLY A 496 -2.79 6.30 1.13
CA GLY A 496 -3.46 7.55 0.75
C GLY A 496 -4.81 7.79 1.43
N ILE A 497 -5.39 6.77 2.09
CA ILE A 497 -6.68 6.88 2.79
C ILE A 497 -6.52 7.19 4.29
N ALA A 498 -5.29 7.25 4.79
CA ALA A 498 -5.01 7.51 6.19
C ALA A 498 -5.61 8.86 6.62
N ASP A 499 -6.36 8.84 7.71
CA ASP A 499 -6.71 10.06 8.44
C ASP A 499 -5.64 10.43 9.47
N LEU A 500 -4.83 9.44 9.88
CA LEU A 500 -3.68 9.58 10.77
C LEU A 500 -2.66 8.50 10.41
N LEU A 501 -1.40 8.90 10.24
CA LEU A 501 -0.28 7.97 10.05
C LEU A 501 0.56 7.92 11.33
N ILE A 502 0.64 6.76 11.98
CA ILE A 502 1.48 6.56 13.17
C ILE A 502 2.68 5.71 12.80
N ILE A 503 3.88 6.25 12.99
CA ILE A 503 5.16 5.64 12.61
C ILE A 503 5.89 5.29 13.90
N VAL A 504 6.15 4.01 14.13
CA VAL A 504 6.62 3.50 15.42
C VAL A 504 7.92 2.73 15.26
N GLY A 505 8.97 3.19 15.93
CA GLY A 505 10.21 2.42 16.13
C GLY A 505 10.93 2.01 14.85
N THR A 506 10.93 2.85 13.82
CA THR A 506 11.61 2.57 12.55
C THR A 506 12.66 3.63 12.24
N SER A 507 13.77 3.22 11.64
CA SER A 507 14.82 4.08 11.09
C SER A 507 14.52 4.54 9.66
N LEU A 508 13.47 4.01 9.02
CA LEU A 508 13.10 4.26 7.61
C LEU A 508 14.25 4.05 6.60
N THR A 509 15.19 3.16 6.90
CA THR A 509 16.33 2.88 6.01
C THR A 509 15.98 2.08 4.76
N MET A 510 14.84 1.37 4.77
CA MET A 510 14.36 0.62 3.61
C MET A 510 13.60 1.56 2.66
N PRO A 511 14.10 1.85 1.44
CA PRO A 511 13.53 2.91 0.60
C PRO A 511 12.04 2.72 0.28
N SER A 512 11.64 1.48 -0.05
CA SER A 512 10.24 1.15 -0.33
C SER A 512 9.33 1.31 0.89
N PHE A 513 9.85 1.17 2.11
CA PHE A 513 9.10 1.44 3.34
C PHE A 513 9.07 2.93 3.67
N ALA A 514 10.19 3.64 3.49
CA ALA A 514 10.29 5.08 3.71
C ALA A 514 9.29 5.84 2.85
N SER A 515 9.20 5.47 1.56
CA SER A 515 8.26 6.07 0.59
C SER A 515 6.78 5.90 0.96
N LEU A 516 6.42 5.00 1.90
CA LEU A 516 5.04 4.90 2.39
C LEU A 516 4.62 6.18 3.10
N ALA A 517 5.51 6.78 3.90
CA ALA A 517 5.22 8.00 4.63
C ALA A 517 4.97 9.19 3.68
N GLU A 518 5.62 9.17 2.51
CA GLU A 518 5.41 10.13 1.42
C GLU A 518 4.15 9.83 0.59
N SER A 519 3.74 8.56 0.52
CA SER A 519 2.53 8.11 -0.18
C SER A 519 1.23 8.44 0.58
N ALA A 520 1.35 8.86 1.84
CA ALA A 520 0.23 9.37 2.61
C ALA A 520 -0.28 10.69 2.04
N ASN A 521 -1.57 10.97 2.24
CA ASN A 521 -2.15 12.25 1.86
C ASN A 521 -1.33 13.41 2.48
N PRO A 522 -0.95 14.46 1.72
CA PRO A 522 -0.25 15.63 2.26
C PRO A 522 -0.99 16.40 3.35
N LEU A 523 -2.27 16.10 3.58
CA LEU A 523 -3.09 16.64 4.68
C LEU A 523 -3.29 15.63 5.83
N CYS A 524 -2.69 14.45 5.75
CA CYS A 524 -2.74 13.44 6.81
C CYS A 524 -1.63 13.75 7.83
N PRO A 525 -1.97 14.02 9.11
CA PRO A 525 -0.98 14.20 10.16
C PRO A 525 -0.12 12.95 10.32
N ARG A 526 1.19 13.13 10.52
CA ARG A 526 2.14 12.05 10.77
C ARG A 526 2.63 12.12 12.20
N VAL A 527 2.53 11.03 12.94
CA VAL A 527 3.01 10.93 14.31
C VAL A 527 4.19 9.97 14.34
N LEU A 528 5.38 10.48 14.69
CA LEU A 528 6.55 9.64 14.94
C LEU A 528 6.63 9.29 16.42
N ILE A 529 6.62 8.01 16.74
CA ILE A 529 6.94 7.46 18.07
C ILE A 529 8.27 6.71 17.92
N ASN A 530 9.37 7.34 18.34
CA ASN A 530 10.70 6.76 18.16
C ASN A 530 11.69 7.31 19.20
N LEU A 531 12.88 6.73 19.32
CA LEU A 531 13.93 7.30 20.17
C LEU A 531 14.42 8.65 19.62
N ASP A 532 14.65 8.71 18.31
CA ASP A 532 15.21 9.86 17.62
C ASP A 532 14.36 10.26 16.41
N LYS A 533 14.53 11.51 15.96
CA LYS A 533 13.96 11.98 14.67
C LYS A 533 14.55 11.14 13.53
N VAL A 534 13.72 10.77 12.56
CA VAL A 534 14.13 10.02 11.36
C VAL A 534 13.58 10.68 10.10
N GLY A 535 14.41 10.76 9.05
CA GLY A 535 14.03 11.35 7.77
C GLY A 535 13.54 12.80 7.87
N ASP A 536 12.54 13.13 7.04
CA ASP A 536 11.86 14.41 6.97
C ASP A 536 10.76 14.59 8.05
N LEU A 537 10.51 13.58 8.89
CA LEU A 537 9.43 13.62 9.87
C LEU A 537 9.68 14.71 10.91
N GLY A 538 8.77 15.68 10.99
CA GLY A 538 8.90 16.90 11.80
C GLY A 538 9.16 18.15 10.97
N GLU A 539 9.29 18.02 9.64
CA GLU A 539 9.42 19.16 8.73
C GLU A 539 8.06 19.73 8.30
N ARG A 540 6.99 18.92 8.36
CA ARG A 540 5.62 19.43 8.13
C ARG A 540 5.03 20.00 9.41
N ALA A 541 4.16 21.00 9.25
CA ALA A 541 3.49 21.66 10.38
C ALA A 541 2.56 20.72 11.17
N ASP A 542 2.09 19.63 10.55
CA ASP A 542 1.20 18.62 11.11
C ASP A 542 1.94 17.33 11.53
N ASP A 543 3.27 17.33 11.46
CA ASP A 543 4.08 16.25 12.01
C ASP A 543 4.21 16.41 13.53
N VAL A 544 3.98 15.31 14.26
CA VAL A 544 4.16 15.27 15.72
C VAL A 544 5.25 14.27 16.07
N LEU A 545 6.26 14.74 16.79
CA LEU A 545 7.38 13.91 17.23
C LEU A 545 7.23 13.58 18.71
N LEU A 546 6.86 12.34 18.99
CA LEU A 546 6.80 11.80 20.34
C LEU A 546 8.06 10.97 20.62
N LEU A 547 9.14 11.66 20.98
CA LEU A 547 10.44 11.03 21.17
C LEU A 547 10.57 10.33 22.54
N GLY A 548 11.00 9.07 22.54
CA GLY A 548 11.19 8.24 23.72
C GLY A 548 11.02 6.75 23.46
N LYS A 549 11.13 5.93 24.53
CA LYS A 549 10.87 4.48 24.45
C LYS A 549 9.43 4.25 23.96
N CYS A 550 9.27 3.51 22.86
CA CYS A 550 7.97 3.31 22.18
C CYS A 550 6.86 2.88 23.14
N ASP A 551 7.10 1.85 23.98
CA ASP A 551 6.11 1.36 24.93
C ASP A 551 5.69 2.40 25.98
N LYS A 552 6.61 3.26 26.42
CA LYS A 552 6.30 4.34 27.36
C LYS A 552 5.36 5.37 26.69
N VAL A 553 5.74 5.83 25.50
CA VAL A 553 4.95 6.81 24.74
C VAL A 553 3.57 6.27 24.41
N ILE A 554 3.48 5.00 23.98
CA ILE A 554 2.20 4.35 23.66
C ILE A 554 1.34 4.16 24.90
N ARG A 555 1.93 3.82 26.04
CA ARG A 555 1.21 3.75 27.30
C ARG A 555 0.65 5.12 27.70
N ASP A 556 1.43 6.18 27.57
CA ASP A 556 1.00 7.54 27.88
C ASP A 556 -0.09 8.04 26.90
N LEU A 557 0.02 7.73 25.60
CA LEU A 557 -1.06 7.96 24.63
C LEU A 557 -2.33 7.18 24.98
N CYS A 558 -2.21 5.92 25.39
CA CYS A 558 -3.35 5.13 25.85
C CYS A 558 -3.96 5.67 27.15
N LYS A 559 -3.20 6.31 28.04
CA LYS A 559 -3.77 7.02 29.21
C LYS A 559 -4.65 8.17 28.76
N GLU A 560 -4.14 9.02 27.87
CA GLU A 560 -4.90 10.14 27.33
C GLU A 560 -6.15 9.68 26.56
N LEU A 561 -6.07 8.55 25.86
CA LEU A 561 -7.20 7.93 25.17
C LEU A 561 -8.21 7.26 26.12
N GLY A 562 -7.84 7.01 27.38
CA GLY A 562 -8.63 6.22 28.33
C GLY A 562 -8.60 4.71 28.05
N TRP A 563 -7.58 4.21 27.37
CA TRP A 563 -7.41 2.81 26.94
C TRP A 563 -6.34 2.04 27.73
N GLU A 564 -5.62 2.68 28.65
CA GLU A 564 -4.51 2.06 29.39
C GLU A 564 -4.92 0.75 30.08
N GLN A 565 -6.07 0.72 30.76
CA GLN A 565 -6.53 -0.48 31.48
C GLN A 565 -6.71 -1.67 30.54
N GLU A 566 -7.32 -1.46 29.37
CA GLU A 566 -7.55 -2.51 28.37
C GLU A 566 -6.24 -2.94 27.69
N LEU A 567 -5.34 -1.98 27.43
CA LEU A 567 -3.99 -2.27 26.95
C LEU A 567 -3.25 -3.21 27.92
N MET A 568 -3.31 -2.93 29.22
CA MET A 568 -2.67 -3.76 30.24
C MET A 568 -3.36 -5.12 30.40
N THR A 569 -4.68 -5.20 30.23
CA THR A 569 -5.39 -6.49 30.17
C THR A 569 -4.91 -7.34 28.99
N TYR A 570 -4.86 -6.78 27.78
CA TYR A 570 -4.31 -7.50 26.62
C TYR A 570 -2.85 -7.87 26.81
N TRP A 571 -2.07 -7.03 27.50
CA TRP A 571 -0.71 -7.37 27.83
C TRP A 571 -0.70 -8.61 28.72
N GLU A 572 -1.39 -8.63 29.86
CA GLU A 572 -1.46 -9.81 30.75
C GLU A 572 -1.96 -11.08 30.03
N GLU A 573 -2.93 -10.98 29.10
CA GLU A 573 -3.41 -12.12 28.29
C GLU A 573 -2.31 -12.79 27.45
N THR A 574 -1.26 -12.06 27.09
CA THR A 574 -0.14 -12.60 26.30
C THR A 574 0.95 -13.28 27.13
N ARG A 575 0.79 -13.39 28.47
CA ARG A 575 1.71 -14.15 29.31
C ARG A 575 1.61 -15.63 29.01
N THR A 576 2.77 -16.27 28.90
CA THR A 576 2.93 -17.71 28.78
C THR A 576 3.45 -18.29 30.10
N ASP A 577 3.31 -19.60 30.33
CA ASP A 577 3.83 -20.25 31.55
C ASP A 577 5.36 -20.10 31.70
N GLU A 578 6.10 -19.92 30.60
CA GLU A 578 7.54 -19.62 30.64
C GLU A 578 7.85 -18.22 31.19
N ASP A 579 6.93 -17.27 31.08
CA ASP A 579 7.05 -15.93 31.68
C ASP A 579 6.84 -15.94 33.21
N THR A 580 6.43 -17.09 33.79
CA THR A 580 6.25 -17.27 35.24
C THR A 580 7.42 -17.95 35.94
N LYS A 581 8.35 -18.56 35.18
CA LYS A 581 9.64 -18.95 35.75
C LYS A 581 10.40 -17.67 36.07
N PRO A 582 10.96 -17.50 37.29
CA PRO A 582 11.89 -16.41 37.51
C PRO A 582 13.01 -16.59 36.49
N LYS A 583 13.11 -15.68 35.51
CA LYS A 583 14.39 -15.47 34.86
C LYS A 583 15.32 -15.15 36.02
N GLU A 584 16.39 -15.94 36.22
CA GLU A 584 17.44 -15.56 37.15
C GLU A 584 17.71 -14.09 36.90
N ASN A 585 17.49 -13.28 37.93
CA ASN A 585 17.48 -11.84 37.79
C ASN A 585 18.75 -11.43 37.04
N ILE A 586 18.62 -10.97 35.79
CA ILE A 586 19.47 -9.89 35.34
C ILE A 586 18.93 -8.72 36.15
N ILE A 587 19.50 -8.57 37.33
CA ILE A 587 19.17 -7.51 38.25
C ILE A 587 19.52 -6.22 37.50
N ASP A 588 18.49 -5.49 37.07
CA ASP A 588 18.56 -4.06 36.77
C ASP A 588 18.88 -3.32 38.08
N ASN A 589 20.07 -3.55 38.65
CA ASN A 589 20.59 -2.72 39.72
C ASN A 589 21.40 -1.61 39.03
N GLU A 590 20.67 -0.69 38.41
CA GLU A 590 21.18 0.62 38.01
C GLU A 590 21.90 1.28 39.20
N ALA A 591 21.44 1.02 40.43
CA ALA A 591 22.10 1.42 41.67
C ALA A 591 23.43 0.69 41.95
N GLU A 592 23.58 -0.63 41.70
CA GLU A 592 24.89 -1.30 41.85
C GLU A 592 25.84 -0.95 40.71
N LEU A 593 25.34 -0.78 39.49
CA LEU A 593 26.16 -0.31 38.37
C LEU A 593 26.65 1.11 38.63
N GLN A 594 25.79 2.00 39.11
CA GLN A 594 26.20 3.36 39.50
C GLN A 594 27.19 3.31 40.66
N THR A 595 26.98 2.45 41.66
CA THR A 595 27.94 2.27 42.77
C THR A 595 29.30 1.74 42.28
N LYS A 596 29.31 0.84 41.30
CA LYS A 596 30.55 0.31 40.70
C LYS A 596 31.24 1.34 39.81
N VAL A 597 30.48 2.16 39.07
CA VAL A 597 31.00 3.28 38.28
C VAL A 597 31.58 4.34 39.20
N ASP A 598 30.90 4.69 40.28
CA ASP A 598 31.37 5.65 41.29
C ASP A 598 32.61 5.13 42.04
N ASP A 599 32.67 3.83 42.34
CA ASP A 599 33.85 3.17 42.92
C ASP A 599 35.04 3.13 41.93
N LEU A 600 34.80 2.93 40.64
CA LEU A 600 35.82 3.03 39.59
C LEU A 600 36.31 4.47 39.40
N VAL A 601 35.41 5.45 39.38
CA VAL A 601 35.74 6.88 39.30
C VAL A 601 36.51 7.32 40.54
N SER A 602 36.15 6.82 41.73
CA SER A 602 36.88 7.05 42.98
C SER A 602 38.27 6.41 42.96
N LYS A 603 38.40 5.17 42.46
CA LYS A 603 39.71 4.50 42.31
C LYS A 603 40.61 5.18 41.28
N ILE A 604 40.05 5.68 40.18
CA ILE A 604 40.79 6.47 39.19
C ILE A 604 41.16 7.84 39.76
N GLY A 605 40.26 8.50 40.50
CA GLY A 605 40.52 9.75 41.20
C GLY A 605 41.59 9.61 42.29
N THR A 606 41.62 8.48 43.00
CA THR A 606 42.64 8.17 44.01
C THR A 606 43.98 7.80 43.37
N ALA A 607 43.97 7.10 42.22
CA ALA A 607 45.17 6.80 41.45
C ALA A 607 45.80 8.07 40.84
N LEU A 608 44.98 9.04 40.42
CA LEU A 608 45.42 10.35 39.92
C LEU A 608 45.85 11.30 41.05
N ALA A 609 45.25 11.20 42.24
CA ALA A 609 45.62 11.98 43.41
C ALA A 609 46.90 11.47 44.11
N LEU A 610 47.30 10.23 43.86
CA LEU A 610 48.57 9.66 44.34
C LEU A 610 49.78 10.07 43.46
N ASP A 611 49.55 10.62 42.26
CA ASP A 611 50.61 10.99 41.30
C ASP A 611 50.87 12.51 41.24
N GLN A 612 50.18 13.32 42.05
CA GLN A 612 50.37 14.78 42.12
C GLN A 612 50.63 15.30 43.55
N GLY A 613 51.36 14.54 44.33
CA GLY A 613 52.03 15.07 45.52
C GLY A 613 53.41 15.63 45.18
N GLN A 614 53.48 16.94 44.89
CA GLN A 614 54.61 17.89 45.06
C GLN A 614 54.78 18.82 43.85
N GLU A 615 54.22 20.02 43.89
CA GLU A 615 54.99 21.23 44.24
C GLU A 615 54.12 22.49 44.19
N THR A 616 54.37 23.32 45.19
CA THR A 616 53.70 24.57 45.59
C THR A 616 54.06 25.76 44.69
N LEU A 617 53.14 26.72 44.48
CA LEU A 617 53.24 28.11 44.94
C LEU A 617 52.23 29.07 44.25
N GLU A 618 51.45 29.73 45.11
CA GLU A 618 51.02 31.15 45.11
C GLU A 618 50.23 31.79 43.96
N ASN A 619 49.03 32.24 44.35
CA ASN A 619 48.12 33.14 43.64
C ASN A 619 48.59 34.61 43.75
N GLU A 620 48.48 35.37 42.66
CA GLU A 620 47.85 36.71 42.68
C GLU A 620 47.16 37.02 41.33
N PRO A 621 46.08 37.84 41.30
CA PRO A 621 45.06 37.80 40.25
C PRO A 621 45.01 39.04 39.36
N ARG A 622 44.46 38.94 38.13
CA ARG A 622 43.71 40.06 37.48
C ARG A 622 42.99 39.69 36.16
N THR A 623 41.66 39.80 36.24
CA THR A 623 40.70 40.51 35.35
C THR A 623 40.71 40.33 33.82
N GLU A 624 39.58 39.79 33.34
CA GLU A 624 38.74 40.18 32.19
C GLU A 624 39.33 41.07 31.08
N ASN A 625 39.29 40.59 29.82
CA ASN A 625 38.48 41.27 28.80
C ASN A 625 38.25 40.43 27.51
N LYS A 626 37.22 40.90 26.80
CA LYS A 626 36.48 40.34 25.66
C LYS A 626 37.24 40.24 24.32
N ASP A 627 36.59 39.47 23.44
CA ASP A 627 36.51 39.58 21.98
C ASP A 627 37.54 38.86 21.07
N LYS A 628 37.01 37.80 20.44
CA LYS A 628 37.11 37.44 18.99
C LYS A 628 38.38 36.70 18.47
N PRO A 629 38.33 36.06 17.27
CA PRO A 629 38.28 34.59 17.15
C PRO A 629 39.36 33.96 16.24
N ALA A 630 39.35 32.62 16.19
CA ALA A 630 39.76 31.73 15.08
C ALA A 630 41.27 31.46 14.81
N ARG A 631 41.51 30.18 14.44
CA ARG A 631 42.67 29.53 13.76
C ARG A 631 43.91 29.27 14.62
N GLU A 632 44.17 28.01 14.94
CA GLU A 632 44.99 27.01 14.19
C GLU A 632 46.49 27.31 14.24
N ILE A 633 47.28 26.27 14.57
CA ILE A 633 48.73 26.01 14.34
C ILE A 633 49.15 25.07 15.50
N GLU A 634 49.34 23.76 15.28
CA GLU A 634 50.44 23.05 14.59
C GLU A 634 51.57 22.58 15.52
N ALA A 635 52.03 21.36 15.21
CA ALA A 635 53.37 20.80 15.39
C ALA A 635 53.87 20.55 16.83
N MET A 636 53.94 19.28 17.28
CA MET A 636 54.98 18.27 17.01
C MET A 636 56.38 18.65 17.53
N ILE A 637 57.03 17.71 18.24
CA ILE A 637 58.41 17.17 18.03
C ILE A 637 58.99 16.63 19.36
N VAL A 638 59.14 15.31 19.59
CA VAL A 638 60.27 14.36 19.26
C VAL A 638 60.89 13.85 20.60
N GLN A 639 61.33 12.61 20.87
CA GLN A 639 62.23 11.59 20.25
C GLN A 639 62.11 10.33 21.16
N GLY A 640 62.39 9.06 20.83
CA GLY A 640 63.00 8.35 19.71
C GLY A 640 63.32 6.89 20.12
N GLY A 641 63.40 5.95 19.14
CA GLY A 641 63.78 4.54 19.37
C GLY A 641 63.77 3.59 18.15
N LYS A 642 64.63 3.88 17.15
CA LYS A 642 65.23 3.10 16.01
C LYS A 642 64.74 1.67 15.57
N LEU A 643 64.24 1.58 14.31
CA LEU A 643 64.67 0.88 13.04
C LEU A 643 65.45 -0.48 13.05
N PRO A 644 65.40 -1.36 11.98
CA PRO A 644 65.35 -1.02 10.54
C PRO A 644 64.45 -1.86 9.57
N VAL A 645 63.87 -1.22 8.55
CA VAL A 645 64.13 -1.30 7.08
C VAL A 645 63.85 -2.65 6.37
N GLY A 646 62.83 -2.64 5.49
CA GLY A 646 62.61 -3.58 4.39
C GLY A 646 61.78 -2.91 3.28
N ALA A 647 62.28 -2.94 2.05
CA ALA A 647 61.93 -2.11 0.88
C ALA A 647 60.47 -2.13 0.38
N ARG A 648 60.03 -1.00 -0.19
CA ARG A 648 58.94 -0.88 -1.20
C ARG A 648 59.40 -1.44 -2.56
N PRO A 649 58.46 -1.75 -3.48
CA PRO A 649 58.31 -0.81 -4.60
C PRO A 649 56.86 -0.48 -4.97
N THR A 650 56.74 0.69 -5.58
CA THR A 650 55.59 1.31 -6.26
C THR A 650 55.26 0.62 -7.60
N PRO A 651 54.06 0.88 -8.18
CA PRO A 651 53.64 0.30 -9.45
C PRO A 651 54.00 1.21 -10.64
N GLU A 652 54.69 0.67 -11.65
CA GLU A 652 54.75 1.23 -13.00
C GLU A 652 54.73 0.10 -14.06
N ASP A 653 53.83 0.29 -15.03
CA ASP A 653 53.84 -0.04 -16.47
C ASP A 653 54.18 -1.46 -17.01
N ASN A 654 53.12 -2.11 -17.54
CA ASN A 654 52.90 -2.77 -18.86
C ASN A 654 54.06 -3.52 -19.57
N PRO A 655 53.80 -4.69 -20.24
CA PRO A 655 53.11 -4.66 -21.54
C PRO A 655 52.31 -5.92 -21.99
N VAL A 656 51.29 -5.65 -22.82
CA VAL A 656 50.84 -6.36 -24.05
C VAL A 656 50.95 -7.89 -24.13
N SER A 657 49.79 -8.55 -24.27
CA SER A 657 49.62 -9.61 -25.27
C SER A 657 48.23 -9.54 -25.93
N LYS A 658 48.27 -9.48 -27.26
CA LYS A 658 47.13 -9.54 -28.18
C LYS A 658 46.54 -10.95 -28.17
N VAL A 659 45.22 -11.06 -28.17
CA VAL A 659 44.52 -12.21 -28.78
C VAL A 659 43.38 -11.65 -29.63
N ASP A 660 43.39 -12.09 -30.88
CA ASP A 660 42.56 -11.67 -31.98
C ASP A 660 41.07 -11.98 -31.78
N VAL A 661 40.24 -11.04 -32.24
CA VAL A 661 38.79 -11.19 -32.40
C VAL A 661 38.56 -11.66 -33.83
N ASP A 662 37.98 -12.84 -34.02
CA ASP A 662 37.50 -13.35 -35.31
C ASP A 662 36.04 -12.88 -35.54
N PRO A 663 35.76 -12.06 -36.56
CA PRO A 663 34.41 -11.68 -36.95
C PRO A 663 34.07 -12.38 -38.27
N SER A 664 33.62 -13.63 -38.22
CA SER A 664 32.98 -14.25 -39.37
C SER A 664 32.03 -15.37 -38.96
N LEU A 665 30.73 -15.13 -39.15
CA LEU A 665 29.75 -16.14 -39.57
C LEU A 665 28.42 -15.44 -39.88
N HIS A 666 28.34 -14.99 -41.13
CA HIS A 666 27.08 -14.78 -41.84
C HIS A 666 26.52 -16.13 -42.29
N SER A 667 25.19 -16.18 -42.36
CA SER A 667 24.33 -17.01 -43.22
C SER A 667 24.44 -18.52 -43.09
N ASP A 668 23.33 -19.15 -42.70
CA ASP A 668 22.68 -20.13 -43.59
C ASP A 668 21.17 -20.24 -43.30
N LEU A 669 20.39 -19.97 -44.35
CA LEU A 669 18.98 -20.32 -44.51
C LEU A 669 18.86 -21.85 -44.68
N PRO A 670 17.64 -22.39 -44.53
CA PRO A 670 17.08 -22.98 -45.74
C PRO A 670 15.63 -22.57 -45.98
N ALA A 671 15.35 -22.20 -47.23
CA ALA A 671 14.03 -22.18 -47.80
C ALA A 671 13.78 -23.47 -48.61
N ASP A 672 12.50 -23.86 -48.61
CA ASP A 672 11.77 -24.51 -49.70
C ASP A 672 11.68 -26.05 -49.73
N GLN A 673 10.51 -26.60 -49.39
CA GLN A 673 9.48 -27.06 -50.36
C GLN A 673 8.52 -28.09 -49.72
N SER A 674 7.21 -27.81 -49.78
CA SER A 674 6.20 -28.60 -50.53
C SER A 674 4.79 -28.65 -49.89
N SER A 675 3.81 -28.28 -50.74
CA SER A 675 2.45 -28.84 -50.86
C SER A 675 1.46 -28.56 -49.71
N SER A 676 0.55 -27.60 -49.87
CA SER A 676 -0.78 -27.73 -50.49
C SER A 676 -1.77 -28.61 -49.70
N ARG A 677 -2.80 -27.99 -49.14
CA ARG A 677 -4.21 -28.29 -49.45
C ARG A 677 -5.14 -27.30 -48.74
N ARG A 678 -5.82 -26.49 -49.56
CA ARG A 678 -7.19 -26.06 -49.29
C ARG A 678 -8.07 -27.30 -49.32
N ASP A 679 -9.10 -27.35 -48.49
CA ASP A 679 -10.42 -27.71 -49.00
C ASP A 679 -11.49 -26.93 -48.25
N ASP A 680 -12.40 -26.46 -49.10
CA ASP A 680 -13.50 -25.55 -48.90
C ASP A 680 -14.77 -26.35 -48.51
N THR A 681 -15.52 -25.82 -47.54
CA THR A 681 -17.01 -25.75 -47.43
C THR A 681 -17.88 -27.03 -47.53
N PRO A 682 -19.20 -26.99 -47.25
CA PRO A 682 -20.14 -25.86 -46.99
C PRO A 682 -20.48 -25.57 -45.54
#